data_AF-A0A959C1P4-F1
#
_entry.id   AF-A0A959C1P4-F1
#
_cell.length_a   1.000
_cell.length_b   1.000
_cell.length_c   1.000
_cell.angle_alpha   90.00
_cell.angle_beta   90.00
_cell.angle_gamma   90.00
#
_symmetry.space_group_name_H-M   'P 1'
#
loop_
_entity.id
_entity.type
_entity.pdbx_description
1 polymer ?
#
loop_
_entity_poly.entity_id
_entity_poly.type
_entity_poly.pdbx_seq_one_letter_code
_entity_poly.pdbx_strand_id
1 'polypeptide(L)'
;MKIILSNIILLSLSASLFAQLTEREYDYIFFENSIMPEYYFYTSANYSGGSYVKNIRGKLPVCEKQFFTPPNSLELKFTNGDGNWEAVISFEKIRGADHFKRPNYLSFWILPADTKSDLYPEVALSIQKKGHRTTAIKEEKRSDKLFIGEYTGEIEKDGWKFVKIPLKDFGDFQGLPTDIIFSNSTNKGAGTILLDQVELLPDMPEQPIPAPQQITAKGYEQHVDVNWPPIENEHVKYIKIYRSKDDEHFEAIGIQRPWFNRFTDYTGEPGQTFYYRISYLDFQYNETSSSRHIKANTHLMNDEELLDMVQEASFRYYWEGAEPNSGLAREDIPGRKNMIATGASGFGIMAIIVGAERNYISREQAVRRLIKITGFLKSCDKYHGALSHFMDGTTGKAIPFFGSRDNGGDLVETSFLFQGLLAARPYFDKDNEEEKEIRNSITQLWESVEWNWYDQEKEGKFLTWHWSPDKGWIIDHKLIGWNETMITYILAIASPTHPIPAVMYYKGWASQEEKAVKYRKWGETDDGTFYTNGNYYHGIQLPVGVANGGPLFFVHYSYMGLDPHLITDQYTNYFENNKRIALINWRYCTENPNNHRGMSDSFWGITASDGPWGYRAPEPREEKDDGTLAPTGALASFPYTPEQSMAALKNMYRNHGKHLWGEYGFRDAVNLDENWCAKIFMGLNQAPATVMIENYRSGLIWKLFMQNEDILQGLKKLEKARQ
;
A
#
# COMPACT_ATOMS: atom_id res chain seq x y z
N MET A 1 -11.57 -66.87 -0.30
CA MET A 1 -10.77 -66.41 0.86
C MET A 1 -10.65 -64.90 0.73
N LYS A 2 -11.55 -64.09 1.29
CA LYS A 2 -11.71 -63.72 2.72
C LYS A 2 -10.40 -63.19 3.33
N ILE A 3 -10.47 -61.92 3.79
CA ILE A 3 -9.51 -61.16 4.60
C ILE A 3 -8.35 -60.65 3.72
N ILE A 4 -8.25 -59.36 3.35
CA ILE A 4 -7.93 -58.21 4.19
C ILE A 4 -8.63 -56.96 3.61
N LEU A 5 -9.65 -56.46 4.31
CA LEU A 5 -10.43 -55.27 3.96
C LEU A 5 -10.79 -54.61 5.29
N SER A 6 -9.89 -53.76 5.80
CA SER A 6 -10.09 -52.75 6.87
C SER A 6 -8.72 -52.15 7.23
N ASN A 7 -8.63 -50.82 7.28
CA ASN A 7 -7.50 -49.97 7.75
C ASN A 7 -6.69 -49.13 6.74
N ILE A 8 -7.26 -48.69 5.60
CA ILE A 8 -6.65 -47.58 4.80
C ILE A 8 -7.71 -46.54 4.40
N ILE A 9 -8.66 -46.24 5.28
CA ILE A 9 -9.60 -45.12 5.10
C ILE A 9 -9.87 -44.51 6.47
N LEU A 10 -8.85 -43.98 7.15
CA LEU A 10 -9.04 -43.14 8.35
C LEU A 10 -7.72 -42.53 8.87
N LEU A 11 -6.88 -41.90 8.02
CA LEU A 11 -5.71 -41.15 8.53
C LEU A 11 -5.02 -40.19 7.52
N SER A 12 -5.77 -39.59 6.59
CA SER A 12 -5.20 -38.60 5.66
C SER A 12 -6.13 -37.43 5.30
N LEU A 13 -7.13 -37.14 6.14
CA LEU A 13 -8.16 -36.12 5.86
C LEU A 13 -8.39 -35.11 6.99
N SER A 14 -7.48 -34.99 7.96
CA SER A 14 -7.68 -34.11 9.12
C SER A 14 -6.49 -33.23 9.51
N ALA A 15 -5.49 -33.06 8.65
CA ALA A 15 -4.33 -32.19 8.94
C ALA A 15 -4.01 -31.15 7.86
N SER A 16 -4.62 -31.20 6.68
CA SER A 16 -4.33 -30.30 5.56
C SER A 16 -5.48 -29.36 5.17
N LEU A 17 -6.63 -29.40 5.87
CA LEU A 17 -7.77 -28.50 5.62
C LEU A 17 -7.96 -27.38 6.66
N PHE A 18 -7.14 -27.34 7.73
CA PHE A 18 -7.30 -26.37 8.82
C PHE A 18 -6.23 -25.26 8.85
N ALA A 19 -5.20 -25.31 7.99
CA ALA A 19 -4.06 -24.38 8.03
C ALA A 19 -4.24 -23.08 7.20
N GLN A 20 -5.45 -22.77 6.69
CA GLN A 20 -5.66 -21.64 5.77
C GLN A 20 -6.67 -20.57 6.24
N LEU A 21 -7.23 -20.66 7.44
CA LEU A 21 -8.34 -19.80 7.87
C LEU A 21 -7.95 -18.57 8.71
N THR A 22 -6.70 -18.46 9.16
CA THR A 22 -6.28 -17.39 10.07
C THR A 22 -5.44 -16.33 9.37
N GLU A 23 -5.61 -15.08 9.81
CA GLU A 23 -4.73 -13.98 9.40
C GLU A 23 -3.28 -14.27 9.80
N ARG A 24 -2.34 -13.62 9.09
CA ARG A 24 -0.92 -13.72 9.43
C ARG A 24 -0.67 -12.97 10.74
N GLU A 25 0.06 -13.61 11.66
CA GLU A 25 0.63 -12.92 12.82
C GLU A 25 1.98 -12.29 12.46
N TYR A 26 2.08 -10.98 12.63
CA TYR A 26 3.30 -10.19 12.45
C TYR A 26 4.18 -10.22 13.70
N ASP A 27 5.49 -10.06 13.50
CA ASP A 27 6.39 -9.67 14.59
C ASP A 27 6.14 -8.20 14.94
N TYR A 28 6.23 -7.83 16.22
CA TYR A 28 5.97 -6.45 16.67
C TYR A 28 7.27 -5.65 16.69
N ILE A 29 7.54 -4.90 15.63
CA ILE A 29 8.86 -4.31 15.35
C ILE A 29 8.82 -2.79 15.53
N PHE A 30 9.78 -2.25 16.28
CA PHE A 30 10.00 -0.81 16.44
C PHE A 30 11.04 -0.30 15.43
N PHE A 31 12.10 -1.07 15.22
CA PHE A 31 13.12 -0.78 14.21
C PHE A 31 13.70 -2.07 13.65
N GLU A 32 13.73 -2.18 12.33
CA GLU A 32 14.41 -3.25 11.59
C GLU A 32 15.39 -2.62 10.61
N ASN A 33 14.89 -1.74 9.75
CA ASN A 33 15.69 -0.88 8.89
C ASN A 33 14.91 0.43 8.64
N SER A 34 15.65 1.51 8.44
CA SER A 34 15.11 2.75 7.86
C SER A 34 15.15 2.66 6.34
N ILE A 35 14.03 2.94 5.67
CA ILE A 35 14.01 3.09 4.20
C ILE A 35 14.82 4.33 3.80
N MET A 36 14.70 5.41 4.58
CA MET A 36 15.31 6.72 4.31
C MET A 36 16.66 6.87 5.03
N PRO A 37 17.62 7.61 4.45
CA PRO A 37 18.95 7.82 5.05
C PRO A 37 18.89 8.85 6.18
N GLU A 38 20.02 9.33 6.68
CA GLU A 38 20.14 10.43 7.66
C GLU A 38 19.55 10.17 9.06
N TYR A 39 18.23 10.07 9.20
CA TYR A 39 17.54 9.87 10.48
C TYR A 39 16.24 9.07 10.31
N TYR A 40 15.83 8.38 11.38
CA TYR A 40 14.62 7.54 11.33
C TYR A 40 13.40 8.30 11.83
N PHE A 41 12.39 8.44 10.96
CA PHE A 41 11.18 9.24 11.22
C PHE A 41 10.44 8.82 12.50
N TYR A 42 10.33 7.52 12.78
CA TYR A 42 9.62 6.99 13.95
C TYR A 42 10.45 7.01 15.24
N THR A 43 11.34 7.99 15.36
CA THR A 43 12.08 8.23 16.61
C THR A 43 11.78 9.61 17.17
N SER A 44 12.13 9.83 18.43
CA SER A 44 12.33 11.17 18.96
C SER A 44 13.50 11.18 19.93
N ALA A 45 14.20 12.30 20.07
CA ALA A 45 15.37 12.41 20.92
C ALA A 45 15.47 13.81 21.50
N ASN A 46 15.49 13.90 22.83
CA ASN A 46 15.51 15.15 23.59
C ASN A 46 16.55 15.09 24.71
N TYR A 47 17.08 16.24 25.11
CA TYR A 47 18.03 16.33 26.23
C TYR A 47 17.93 17.67 26.97
N SER A 48 18.54 17.73 28.15
CA SER A 48 18.52 18.86 29.08
C SER A 48 19.76 18.87 29.98
N GLY A 49 20.06 20.02 30.57
CA GLY A 49 21.26 20.19 31.42
C GLY A 49 22.55 19.88 30.66
N GLY A 50 23.55 19.33 31.35
CA GLY A 50 24.80 18.86 30.77
C GLY A 50 24.71 17.47 30.12
N SER A 51 23.52 16.89 29.99
CA SER A 51 23.29 15.64 29.27
C SER A 51 23.03 15.92 27.78
N TYR A 52 23.31 14.92 26.94
CA TYR A 52 23.17 15.05 25.50
C TYR A 52 22.80 13.72 24.85
N VAL A 53 22.00 13.78 23.80
CA VAL A 53 21.82 12.68 22.83
C VAL A 53 21.86 13.24 21.42
N LYS A 54 22.68 12.64 20.57
CA LYS A 54 22.83 13.02 19.18
C LYS A 54 21.51 12.82 18.46
N ASN A 55 21.06 13.88 17.80
CA ASN A 55 19.84 13.86 17.02
C ASN A 55 19.96 14.80 15.81
N ILE A 56 19.16 14.54 14.79
CA ILE A 56 18.95 15.41 13.63
C ILE A 56 17.47 15.77 13.66
N ARG A 57 17.15 17.05 13.85
CA ARG A 57 15.75 17.54 13.97
C ARG A 57 14.95 16.78 15.06
N GLY A 58 15.60 16.44 16.17
CA GLY A 58 14.96 15.67 17.24
C GLY A 58 14.74 14.19 16.92
N LYS A 59 15.37 13.62 15.88
CA LYS A 59 15.30 12.21 15.48
C LYS A 59 16.66 11.51 15.64
N LEU A 60 16.66 10.22 15.93
CA LEU A 60 17.89 9.42 15.98
C LEU A 60 18.51 9.27 14.58
N PRO A 61 19.84 9.46 14.43
CA PRO A 61 20.52 9.25 13.17
C PRO A 61 20.52 7.78 12.73
N VAL A 62 20.51 7.57 11.41
CA VAL A 62 20.65 6.25 10.76
C VAL A 62 22.12 6.04 10.37
N CYS A 63 22.68 4.88 10.72
CA CYS A 63 24.03 4.45 10.38
C CYS A 63 23.98 3.40 9.25
N GLU A 64 24.40 3.78 8.04
CA GLU A 64 24.49 2.89 6.87
C GLU A 64 25.83 2.12 6.79
N LYS A 65 26.76 2.33 7.73
CA LYS A 65 28.12 1.75 7.68
C LYS A 65 28.31 0.51 8.53
N GLN A 66 27.54 0.41 9.62
CA GLN A 66 27.62 -0.67 10.59
C GLN A 66 26.20 -1.01 11.00
N PHE A 67 25.84 -2.27 10.84
CA PHE A 67 24.51 -2.79 11.10
C PHE A 67 24.63 -4.28 11.41
N PHE A 68 23.64 -4.83 12.10
CA PHE A 68 23.50 -6.27 12.32
C PHE A 68 22.73 -6.90 11.17
N THR A 69 21.59 -6.31 10.83
CA THR A 69 20.85 -6.61 9.61
C THR A 69 21.04 -5.50 8.59
N PRO A 70 21.40 -5.82 7.33
CA PRO A 70 21.56 -4.79 6.31
C PRO A 70 20.22 -4.10 5.96
N PRO A 71 20.26 -2.83 5.52
CA PRO A 71 21.48 -2.04 5.27
C PRO A 71 21.82 -1.00 6.35
N ASN A 72 21.08 -0.89 7.47
CA ASN A 72 21.37 0.17 8.44
C ASN A 72 20.95 -0.14 9.89
N SER A 73 21.52 0.62 10.81
CA SER A 73 21.18 0.63 12.24
C SER A 73 20.87 2.05 12.72
N LEU A 74 20.43 2.21 13.97
CA LEU A 74 20.27 3.52 14.62
C LEU A 74 21.50 3.87 15.46
N GLU A 75 21.98 5.12 15.38
CA GLU A 75 23.09 5.60 16.21
C GLU A 75 22.57 6.28 17.48
N LEU A 76 22.85 5.69 18.63
CA LEU A 76 22.62 6.26 19.95
C LEU A 76 23.95 6.77 20.54
N LYS A 77 24.31 8.01 20.21
CA LYS A 77 25.47 8.71 20.79
C LYS A 77 25.02 9.67 21.89
N PHE A 78 25.54 9.52 23.10
CA PHE A 78 25.02 10.21 24.27
C PHE A 78 26.09 10.67 25.27
N THR A 79 25.67 11.52 26.21
CA THR A 79 26.45 11.95 27.38
C THR A 79 25.53 12.02 28.60
N ASN A 80 25.89 11.30 29.65
CA ASN A 80 25.24 11.32 30.96
C ASN A 80 25.90 12.41 31.81
N GLY A 81 25.28 13.59 31.85
CA GLY A 81 25.72 14.76 32.62
C GLY A 81 24.96 14.91 33.94
N ASP A 82 24.60 16.15 34.27
CA ASP A 82 23.73 16.50 35.42
C ASP A 82 22.25 16.67 35.05
N GLY A 83 21.92 16.59 33.76
CA GLY A 83 20.54 16.61 33.26
C GLY A 83 20.10 15.26 32.70
N ASN A 84 19.07 15.27 31.84
CA ASN A 84 18.49 14.07 31.25
C ASN A 84 18.51 14.10 29.73
N TRP A 85 18.58 12.93 29.11
CA TRP A 85 18.30 12.65 27.73
C TRP A 85 17.33 11.46 27.63
N GLU A 86 16.44 11.52 26.65
CA GLU A 86 15.58 10.41 26.26
C GLU A 86 15.62 10.25 24.75
N ALA A 87 15.72 9.02 24.29
CA ALA A 87 15.58 8.62 22.90
C ALA A 87 14.45 7.58 22.80
N VAL A 88 13.43 7.88 22.01
CA VAL A 88 12.24 7.07 21.85
C VAL A 88 12.24 6.47 20.45
N ILE A 89 11.94 5.17 20.35
CA ILE A 89 11.62 4.51 19.10
C ILE A 89 10.14 4.12 19.16
N SER A 90 9.33 4.76 18.34
CA SER A 90 7.88 4.55 18.27
C SER A 90 7.53 3.42 17.32
N PHE A 91 6.50 2.66 17.66
CA PHE A 91 5.95 1.63 16.80
C PHE A 91 5.33 2.28 15.55
N GLU A 92 5.77 1.84 14.38
CA GLU A 92 5.19 2.24 13.11
C GLU A 92 3.88 1.46 12.88
N LYS A 93 2.77 2.20 12.82
CA LYS A 93 1.47 1.61 12.48
C LYS A 93 1.38 1.43 10.98
N ILE A 94 1.29 0.17 10.55
CA ILE A 94 1.05 -0.20 9.16
C ILE A 94 -0.43 -0.59 9.03
N ARG A 95 -1.10 -0.14 7.96
CA ARG A 95 -2.47 -0.53 7.64
C ARG A 95 -2.56 -2.06 7.58
N GLY A 96 -3.67 -2.61 8.07
CA GLY A 96 -3.93 -4.06 8.06
C GLY A 96 -2.95 -4.95 8.84
N ALA A 97 -1.85 -4.44 9.38
CA ALA A 97 -0.92 -5.19 10.23
C ALA A 97 -1.38 -5.06 11.70
N ASP A 98 -2.41 -5.82 12.06
CA ASP A 98 -3.11 -5.73 13.35
C ASP A 98 -3.19 -7.07 14.11
N HIS A 99 -2.68 -8.14 13.51
CA HIS A 99 -2.50 -9.45 14.15
C HIS A 99 -1.01 -9.62 14.44
N PHE A 100 -0.65 -9.75 15.71
CA PHE A 100 0.74 -9.88 16.14
C PHE A 100 0.93 -11.15 16.95
N LYS A 101 2.11 -11.77 16.78
CA LYS A 101 2.52 -12.88 17.64
C LYS A 101 2.56 -12.38 19.07
N ARG A 102 2.09 -13.20 20.01
CA ARG A 102 2.12 -12.85 21.44
C ARG A 102 3.57 -12.71 21.91
N PRO A 103 4.03 -11.50 22.30
CA PRO A 103 5.41 -11.32 22.69
C PRO A 103 5.65 -11.70 24.15
N ASN A 104 6.86 -12.18 24.44
CA ASN A 104 7.36 -12.48 25.78
C ASN A 104 8.60 -11.68 26.14
N TYR A 105 9.31 -11.12 25.16
CA TYR A 105 10.55 -10.36 25.36
C TYR A 105 10.56 -9.07 24.55
N LEU A 106 11.18 -8.03 25.10
CA LEU A 106 11.82 -6.99 24.30
C LEU A 106 13.20 -7.50 23.87
N SER A 107 13.51 -7.34 22.59
CA SER A 107 14.75 -7.80 21.98
C SER A 107 15.35 -6.71 21.11
N PHE A 108 16.69 -6.60 21.14
CA PHE A 108 17.47 -5.77 20.23
C PHE A 108 18.94 -6.17 20.25
N TRP A 109 19.67 -5.78 19.20
CA TRP A 109 21.12 -5.93 19.12
C TRP A 109 21.79 -4.58 19.39
N ILE A 110 22.89 -4.61 20.15
CA ILE A 110 23.71 -3.43 20.41
C ILE A 110 25.14 -3.64 19.93
N LEU A 111 25.71 -2.65 19.24
CA LEU A 111 27.15 -2.56 19.00
C LEU A 111 27.71 -1.42 19.86
N PRO A 112 28.42 -1.70 20.95
CA PRO A 112 28.78 -0.67 21.93
C PRO A 112 29.92 0.26 21.50
N ALA A 113 30.50 0.11 20.31
CA ALA A 113 31.72 0.81 19.89
C ALA A 113 32.78 0.79 21.03
N ASP A 114 33.20 1.96 21.54
CA ASP A 114 34.13 2.10 22.68
C ASP A 114 33.42 2.34 24.03
N THR A 115 32.10 2.18 24.09
CA THR A 115 31.28 2.44 25.28
C THR A 115 31.51 1.37 26.34
N LYS A 116 31.87 1.80 27.54
CA LYS A 116 32.00 0.92 28.70
C LYS A 116 30.61 0.41 29.13
N SER A 117 30.54 -0.85 29.55
CA SER A 117 29.27 -1.50 29.91
C SER A 117 28.55 -0.84 31.09
N ASP A 118 29.27 -0.20 32.00
CA ASP A 118 28.71 0.56 33.13
C ASP A 118 28.03 1.88 32.69
N LEU A 119 28.27 2.33 31.46
CA LEU A 119 27.64 3.51 30.85
C LEU A 119 26.44 3.17 29.96
N TYR A 120 26.10 1.90 29.78
CA TYR A 120 24.99 1.53 28.92
C TYR A 120 23.67 2.21 29.35
N PRO A 121 22.76 2.53 28.41
CA PRO A 121 21.48 3.15 28.74
C PRO A 121 20.57 2.33 29.65
N GLU A 122 19.60 3.01 30.26
CA GLU A 122 18.38 2.38 30.75
C GLU A 122 17.35 2.28 29.62
N VAL A 123 16.46 1.30 29.69
CA VAL A 123 15.34 1.11 28.76
C VAL A 123 14.01 0.99 29.50
N ALA A 124 12.95 1.54 28.92
CA ALA A 124 11.57 1.43 29.39
C ALA A 124 10.59 1.31 28.22
N LEU A 125 9.37 0.91 28.54
CA LEU A 125 8.24 0.79 27.62
C LEU A 125 7.21 1.88 27.91
N SER A 126 6.54 2.38 26.88
CA SER A 126 5.36 3.23 27.06
C SER A 126 4.18 2.85 26.18
N ILE A 127 2.97 3.11 26.68
CA ILE A 127 1.73 3.14 25.90
C ILE A 127 1.22 4.58 25.89
N GLN A 128 1.22 5.19 24.71
CA GLN A 128 0.63 6.48 24.46
C GLN A 128 -0.80 6.33 23.95
N LYS A 129 -1.77 6.94 24.65
CA LYS A 129 -3.11 7.14 24.08
C LYS A 129 -3.16 8.49 23.38
N LYS A 130 -3.23 8.44 22.05
CA LYS A 130 -3.52 9.62 21.22
C LYS A 130 -5.01 9.95 21.24
N GLY A 131 -5.36 11.23 21.18
CA GLY A 131 -6.75 11.65 20.96
C GLY A 131 -7.26 11.17 19.59
N HIS A 132 -8.55 10.83 19.48
CA HIS A 132 -9.16 10.28 18.24
C HIS A 132 -9.07 11.18 16.98
N ARG A 133 -8.48 12.38 17.07
CA ARG A 133 -8.29 13.33 15.96
C ARG A 133 -7.04 14.23 16.10
N THR A 134 -6.11 13.90 17.00
CA THR A 134 -4.95 14.76 17.28
C THR A 134 -3.69 13.94 17.49
N THR A 135 -2.54 14.45 17.05
CA THR A 135 -1.21 13.90 17.39
C THR A 135 -0.86 14.11 18.88
N ALA A 136 -1.59 14.99 19.57
CA ALA A 136 -1.40 15.24 21.00
C ALA A 136 -1.64 13.97 21.84
N ILE A 137 -0.64 13.65 22.67
CA ILE A 137 -0.67 12.59 23.66
C ILE A 137 -1.62 13.02 24.78
N LYS A 138 -2.65 12.23 25.06
CA LYS A 138 -3.60 12.50 26.15
C LYS A 138 -3.18 11.84 27.46
N GLU A 139 -2.62 10.64 27.36
CA GLU A 139 -2.15 9.85 28.49
C GLU A 139 -0.92 9.03 28.06
N GLU A 140 0.06 8.91 28.93
CA GLU A 140 1.22 8.05 28.77
C GLU A 140 1.36 7.17 30.01
N LYS A 141 1.31 5.84 29.82
CA LYS A 141 1.69 4.87 30.86
C LYS A 141 3.10 4.39 30.55
N ARG A 142 4.02 4.54 31.50
CA ARG A 142 5.40 4.03 31.40
C ARG A 142 5.61 2.81 32.30
N SER A 143 6.51 1.93 31.89
CA SER A 143 7.00 0.83 32.72
C SER A 143 8.09 1.28 33.70
N ASP A 144 8.58 0.34 34.51
CA ASP A 144 9.86 0.50 35.21
C ASP A 144 11.01 0.65 34.20
N LYS A 145 12.08 1.33 34.62
CA LYS A 145 13.34 1.46 33.86
C LYS A 145 14.29 0.33 34.22
N LEU A 146 14.89 -0.29 33.21
CA LEU A 146 15.83 -1.39 33.38
C LEU A 146 17.18 -1.02 32.78
N PHE A 147 18.26 -1.25 33.52
CA PHE A 147 19.62 -1.03 33.02
C PHE A 147 20.02 -2.13 32.05
N ILE A 148 20.26 -1.81 30.77
CA ILE A 148 20.44 -2.84 29.74
C ILE A 148 21.68 -3.72 29.98
N GLY A 149 22.68 -3.22 30.73
CA GLY A 149 23.90 -3.97 31.04
C GLY A 149 23.66 -5.24 31.87
N GLU A 150 22.53 -5.34 32.58
CA GLU A 150 22.13 -6.57 33.29
C GLU A 150 21.56 -7.64 32.34
N TYR A 151 21.19 -7.25 31.13
CA TYR A 151 20.56 -8.09 30.11
C TYR A 151 21.45 -8.30 28.88
N THR A 152 22.69 -7.81 28.93
CA THR A 152 23.67 -8.02 27.88
C THR A 152 24.41 -9.34 28.07
N GLY A 153 23.98 -10.37 27.33
CA GLY A 153 24.86 -11.39 26.74
C GLY A 153 24.94 -12.77 27.39
N GLU A 154 24.43 -13.77 26.66
CA GLU A 154 25.17 -15.02 26.38
C GLU A 154 25.55 -15.14 24.88
N ILE A 155 24.93 -14.35 23.98
CA ILE A 155 25.11 -14.44 22.51
C ILE A 155 25.76 -13.16 21.97
N GLU A 156 26.87 -13.33 21.26
CA GLU A 156 27.61 -12.26 20.57
C GLU A 156 27.94 -12.72 19.14
N LYS A 157 27.75 -11.83 18.15
CA LYS A 157 28.05 -12.08 16.73
C LYS A 157 28.73 -10.84 16.15
N ASP A 158 29.99 -10.97 15.72
CA ASP A 158 30.78 -9.87 15.13
C ASP A 158 30.80 -8.57 15.98
N GLY A 159 30.88 -8.73 17.31
CA GLY A 159 30.86 -7.62 18.28
C GLY A 159 29.47 -7.08 18.62
N TRP A 160 28.43 -7.46 17.87
CA TRP A 160 27.04 -7.18 18.24
C TRP A 160 26.62 -8.08 19.38
N LYS A 161 26.07 -7.46 20.43
CA LYS A 161 25.60 -8.14 21.64
C LYS A 161 24.09 -8.19 21.62
N PHE A 162 23.55 -9.38 21.84
CA PHE A 162 22.12 -9.58 21.90
C PHE A 162 21.58 -9.18 23.27
N VAL A 163 20.56 -8.33 23.29
CA VAL A 163 19.83 -7.92 24.49
C VAL A 163 18.43 -8.53 24.42
N LYS A 164 18.08 -9.31 25.45
CA LYS A 164 16.77 -9.98 25.55
C LYS A 164 16.21 -9.81 26.95
N ILE A 165 15.17 -8.99 27.07
CA ILE A 165 14.57 -8.60 28.35
C ILE A 165 13.18 -9.20 28.45
N PRO A 166 12.90 -10.08 29.43
CA PRO A 166 11.54 -10.59 29.66
C PRO A 166 10.57 -9.44 29.92
N LEU A 167 9.42 -9.42 29.24
CA LEU A 167 8.46 -8.32 29.39
C LEU A 167 7.93 -8.17 30.82
N LYS A 168 7.92 -9.26 31.61
CA LYS A 168 7.54 -9.27 33.02
C LYS A 168 8.50 -8.47 33.91
N ASP A 169 9.74 -8.22 33.47
CA ASP A 169 10.73 -7.49 34.26
C ASP A 169 10.46 -5.98 34.24
N PHE A 170 9.65 -5.50 33.29
CA PHE A 170 9.19 -4.11 33.20
C PHE A 170 8.05 -3.77 34.20
N GLY A 171 7.79 -4.63 35.20
CA GLY A 171 6.73 -4.46 36.18
C GLY A 171 5.34 -4.84 35.65
N ASP A 172 4.27 -4.32 36.28
CA ASP A 172 2.86 -4.57 35.88
C ASP A 172 2.44 -3.70 34.66
N PHE A 173 3.15 -3.93 33.55
CA PHE A 173 2.91 -3.28 32.27
C PHE A 173 2.00 -4.15 31.39
N GLN A 174 0.73 -3.76 31.28
CA GLN A 174 -0.27 -4.46 30.48
C GLN A 174 -0.50 -3.77 29.13
N GLY A 175 -0.51 -4.56 28.06
CA GLY A 175 -0.75 -4.11 26.68
C GLY A 175 0.51 -4.11 25.82
N LEU A 176 0.32 -3.93 24.50
CA LEU A 176 1.43 -3.77 23.56
C LEU A 176 1.97 -2.34 23.66
N PRO A 177 3.28 -2.14 23.90
CA PRO A 177 3.89 -0.82 23.98
C PRO A 177 3.82 -0.10 22.64
N THR A 178 3.54 1.20 22.66
CA THR A 178 3.65 2.06 21.48
C THR A 178 5.05 2.61 21.30
N ASP A 179 5.89 2.60 22.34
CA ASP A 179 7.26 3.11 22.25
C ASP A 179 8.25 2.34 23.15
N ILE A 180 9.50 2.32 22.70
CA ILE A 180 10.68 1.93 23.48
C ILE A 180 11.48 3.19 23.81
N ILE A 181 11.77 3.42 25.09
CA ILE A 181 12.44 4.61 25.59
C ILE A 181 13.82 4.23 26.12
N PHE A 182 14.87 4.78 25.54
CA PHE A 182 16.23 4.74 26.06
C PHE A 182 16.55 6.03 26.82
N SER A 183 17.21 5.95 27.97
CA SER A 183 17.59 7.13 28.76
C SER A 183 18.93 6.96 29.47
N ASN A 184 19.46 8.04 30.04
CA ASN A 184 20.71 7.99 30.83
C ASN A 184 20.64 6.94 31.94
N SER A 185 21.78 6.26 32.12
CA SER A 185 22.05 5.49 33.31
C SER A 185 22.60 6.36 34.44
N THR A 186 22.73 5.78 35.62
CA THR A 186 23.21 6.46 36.83
C THR A 186 24.67 6.92 36.73
N ASN A 187 25.49 6.24 35.92
CA ASN A 187 26.91 6.56 35.76
C ASN A 187 27.12 7.70 34.74
N LYS A 188 27.95 8.68 35.12
CA LYS A 188 28.33 9.81 34.26
C LYS A 188 29.39 9.41 33.25
N GLY A 189 29.26 9.91 32.03
CA GLY A 189 30.20 9.60 30.95
C GLY A 189 29.55 9.77 29.58
N ALA A 190 30.34 9.55 28.52
CA ALA A 190 29.86 9.59 27.14
C ALA A 190 30.00 8.22 26.50
N GLY A 191 29.09 7.90 25.58
CA GLY A 191 29.04 6.63 24.88
C GLY A 191 28.48 6.77 23.46
N THR A 192 28.69 5.75 22.66
CA THR A 192 28.06 5.56 21.35
C THR A 192 27.70 4.09 21.20
N ILE A 193 26.42 3.81 21.03
CA ILE A 193 25.88 2.48 20.81
C ILE A 193 25.10 2.50 19.50
N LEU A 194 25.32 1.51 18.64
CA LEU A 194 24.39 1.27 17.52
C LEU A 194 23.31 0.29 17.96
N LEU A 195 22.06 0.57 17.59
CA LEU A 195 20.89 -0.24 17.90
C LEU A 195 20.34 -0.83 16.60
N ASP A 196 20.03 -2.12 16.61
CA ASP A 196 19.42 -2.80 15.48
C ASP A 196 18.40 -3.85 15.95
N GLN A 197 17.43 -4.20 15.09
CA GLN A 197 16.37 -5.18 15.33
C GLN A 197 15.64 -4.97 16.67
N VAL A 198 15.14 -3.75 16.90
CA VAL A 198 14.35 -3.43 18.09
C VAL A 198 12.93 -3.94 17.90
N GLU A 199 12.55 -4.97 18.64
CA GLU A 199 11.33 -5.72 18.41
C GLU A 199 10.83 -6.43 19.68
N LEU A 200 9.56 -6.85 19.68
CA LEU A 200 9.02 -7.78 20.66
C LEU A 200 8.99 -9.18 20.06
N LEU A 201 9.58 -10.15 20.77
CA LEU A 201 9.67 -11.53 20.33
C LEU A 201 8.80 -12.47 21.17
N PRO A 202 8.13 -13.46 20.55
CA PRO A 202 7.56 -14.61 21.25
C PRO A 202 8.64 -15.55 21.78
N ASP A 203 8.26 -16.53 22.60
CA ASP A 203 9.07 -17.73 22.83
C ASP A 203 9.09 -18.57 21.55
N MET A 204 10.27 -18.76 20.95
CA MET A 204 10.42 -19.60 19.75
C MET A 204 11.53 -20.62 19.97
N PRO A 205 11.23 -21.94 19.86
CA PRO A 205 12.24 -22.97 19.96
C PRO A 205 13.13 -22.96 18.71
N GLU A 206 14.39 -23.33 18.91
CA GLU A 206 15.33 -23.55 17.81
C GLU A 206 14.85 -24.73 16.95
N GLN A 207 14.85 -24.54 15.64
CA GLN A 207 14.51 -25.58 14.66
C GLN A 207 15.39 -25.44 13.43
N PRO A 208 15.96 -26.54 12.90
CA PRO A 208 16.75 -26.48 11.68
C PRO A 208 15.87 -26.09 10.50
N ILE A 209 16.29 -25.06 9.77
CA ILE A 209 15.65 -24.62 8.53
C ILE A 209 16.49 -25.05 7.31
N PRO A 210 15.87 -25.54 6.22
CA PRO A 210 16.60 -25.96 5.03
C PRO A 210 17.14 -24.76 4.27
N ALA A 211 18.34 -24.88 3.71
CA ALA A 211 18.94 -23.84 2.89
C ALA A 211 18.11 -23.54 1.61
N PRO A 212 18.11 -22.30 1.11
CA PRO A 212 17.47 -21.93 -0.15
C PRO A 212 18.06 -22.69 -1.33
N GLN A 213 17.21 -23.19 -2.21
CA GLN A 213 17.65 -24.04 -3.33
C GLN A 213 17.82 -23.29 -4.66
N GLN A 214 16.91 -22.35 -4.97
CA GLN A 214 16.86 -21.70 -6.28
C GLN A 214 16.44 -20.25 -6.16
N ILE A 215 17.08 -19.40 -6.97
CA ILE A 215 16.73 -17.99 -7.15
C ILE A 215 16.80 -17.61 -8.63
N THR A 216 16.08 -16.57 -9.02
CA THR A 216 16.20 -15.91 -10.32
C THR A 216 16.46 -14.43 -10.12
N ALA A 217 17.03 -13.77 -11.14
CA ALA A 217 17.28 -12.34 -11.10
C ALA A 217 16.99 -11.68 -12.45
N LYS A 218 16.37 -10.50 -12.43
CA LYS A 218 16.10 -9.69 -13.63
C LYS A 218 16.65 -8.29 -13.42
N GLY A 219 17.61 -7.89 -14.26
CA GLY A 219 18.15 -6.54 -14.24
C GLY A 219 17.35 -5.58 -15.10
N TYR A 220 17.24 -4.36 -14.61
CA TYR A 220 16.68 -3.18 -15.26
C TYR A 220 17.75 -2.09 -15.28
N GLU A 221 17.41 -0.82 -15.44
CA GLU A 221 18.41 0.24 -15.51
C GLU A 221 19.13 0.51 -14.19
N GLN A 222 18.39 0.75 -13.12
CA GLN A 222 18.93 1.17 -11.83
C GLN A 222 18.80 0.08 -10.77
N HIS A 223 18.15 -1.05 -11.07
CA HIS A 223 17.89 -2.08 -10.08
C HIS A 223 17.94 -3.50 -10.66
N VAL A 224 18.04 -4.47 -9.77
CA VAL A 224 17.83 -5.89 -10.07
C VAL A 224 16.76 -6.44 -9.14
N ASP A 225 15.77 -7.13 -9.70
CA ASP A 225 14.80 -7.91 -8.93
C ASP A 225 15.32 -9.33 -8.74
N VAL A 226 15.55 -9.73 -7.49
CA VAL A 226 15.93 -11.08 -7.09
C VAL A 226 14.71 -11.81 -6.54
N ASN A 227 14.44 -13.03 -7.02
CA ASN A 227 13.22 -13.78 -6.70
C ASN A 227 13.54 -15.19 -6.23
N TRP A 228 12.65 -15.73 -5.40
CA TRP A 228 12.70 -17.11 -4.91
C TRP A 228 11.29 -17.73 -4.83
N PRO A 229 11.17 -19.07 -4.75
CA PRO A 229 9.88 -19.72 -4.52
C PRO A 229 9.25 -19.33 -3.18
N PRO A 230 7.91 -19.41 -3.03
CA PRO A 230 7.24 -19.21 -1.75
C PRO A 230 7.85 -20.01 -0.60
N ILE A 231 8.03 -19.36 0.55
CA ILE A 231 8.57 -19.98 1.76
C ILE A 231 7.42 -20.31 2.71
N GLU A 232 7.17 -21.61 2.92
CA GLU A 232 6.12 -22.11 3.82
C GLU A 232 6.64 -22.41 5.24
N ASN A 233 7.95 -22.43 5.45
CA ASN A 233 8.54 -22.74 6.75
C ASN A 233 8.45 -21.54 7.70
N GLU A 234 7.58 -21.63 8.71
CA GLU A 234 7.30 -20.58 9.70
C GLU A 234 8.49 -20.26 10.63
N HIS A 235 9.54 -21.10 10.63
CA HIS A 235 10.77 -20.88 11.40
C HIS A 235 11.77 -19.99 10.66
N VAL A 236 11.58 -19.72 9.37
CA VAL A 236 12.38 -18.72 8.63
C VAL A 236 11.92 -17.34 9.05
N LYS A 237 12.78 -16.58 9.71
CA LYS A 237 12.51 -15.19 10.09
C LYS A 237 12.79 -14.23 8.95
N TYR A 238 13.94 -14.39 8.29
CA TYR A 238 14.39 -13.55 7.19
C TYR A 238 15.03 -14.36 6.07
N ILE A 239 14.91 -13.86 4.85
CA ILE A 239 15.83 -14.11 3.76
C ILE A 239 16.91 -13.04 3.83
N LYS A 240 18.19 -13.40 3.83
CA LYS A 240 19.31 -12.47 3.74
C LYS A 240 19.86 -12.49 2.32
N ILE A 241 20.01 -11.31 1.72
CA ILE A 241 20.37 -11.13 0.32
C ILE A 241 21.82 -10.67 0.24
N TYR A 242 22.59 -11.35 -0.59
CA TYR A 242 23.98 -11.04 -0.87
C TYR A 242 24.16 -10.62 -2.32
N ARG A 243 25.07 -9.68 -2.55
CA ARG A 243 25.46 -9.20 -3.87
C ARG A 243 26.98 -9.18 -4.03
N SER A 244 27.44 -9.50 -5.23
CA SER A 244 28.83 -9.32 -5.66
C SER A 244 28.88 -8.67 -7.04
N LYS A 245 29.94 -7.91 -7.34
CA LYS A 245 30.24 -7.37 -8.68
C LYS A 245 31.28 -8.21 -9.44
N ASP A 246 32.01 -9.08 -8.74
CA ASP A 246 33.15 -9.85 -9.25
C ASP A 246 32.96 -11.37 -9.15
N ASP A 247 31.83 -11.83 -8.61
CA ASP A 247 31.50 -13.24 -8.31
C ASP A 247 32.39 -13.89 -7.22
N GLU A 248 33.19 -13.10 -6.52
CA GLU A 248 34.10 -13.58 -5.48
C GLU A 248 33.72 -13.00 -4.12
N HIS A 249 33.55 -11.67 -4.05
CA HIS A 249 33.30 -10.93 -2.82
C HIS A 249 31.81 -10.60 -2.70
N PHE A 250 31.09 -11.39 -1.90
CA PHE A 250 29.66 -11.20 -1.64
C PHE A 250 29.43 -10.41 -0.35
N GLU A 251 28.73 -9.29 -0.46
CA GLU A 251 28.32 -8.44 0.66
C GLU A 251 26.82 -8.60 0.92
N ALA A 252 26.41 -8.56 2.19
CA ALA A 252 25.00 -8.59 2.55
C ALA A 252 24.39 -7.19 2.30
N ILE A 253 23.39 -7.11 1.42
CA ILE A 253 22.79 -5.84 0.97
C ILE A 253 21.39 -5.58 1.51
N GLY A 254 20.72 -6.61 2.01
CA GLY A 254 19.38 -6.47 2.56
C GLY A 254 18.86 -7.75 3.18
N ILE A 255 17.73 -7.62 3.86
CA ILE A 255 16.91 -8.72 4.35
C ILE A 255 15.50 -8.58 3.78
N GLN A 256 14.80 -9.70 3.69
CA GLN A 256 13.41 -9.76 3.27
C GLN A 256 12.64 -10.71 4.17
N ARG A 257 11.35 -10.44 4.39
CA ARG A 257 10.46 -11.30 5.15
C ARG A 257 10.01 -12.51 4.32
N PRO A 258 9.75 -13.69 4.94
CA PRO A 258 9.39 -14.92 4.24
C PRO A 258 8.09 -14.86 3.45
N TRP A 259 7.26 -13.86 3.74
CA TRP A 259 6.01 -13.62 3.03
C TRP A 259 6.15 -12.74 1.79
N PHE A 260 7.34 -12.21 1.54
CA PHE A 260 7.76 -11.71 0.24
C PHE A 260 8.63 -12.76 -0.44
N ASN A 261 8.45 -12.87 -1.75
CA ASN A 261 9.22 -13.80 -2.60
C ASN A 261 10.18 -13.07 -3.54
N ARG A 262 10.46 -11.80 -3.22
CA ARG A 262 11.17 -10.84 -4.06
C ARG A 262 11.94 -9.86 -3.19
N PHE A 263 13.12 -9.46 -3.67
CA PHE A 263 13.88 -8.33 -3.16
C PHE A 263 14.30 -7.46 -4.34
N THR A 264 14.05 -6.16 -4.24
CA THR A 264 14.48 -5.18 -5.24
C THR A 264 15.77 -4.51 -4.78
N ASP A 265 16.90 -4.88 -5.41
CA ASP A 265 18.18 -4.24 -5.17
C ASP A 265 18.33 -3.01 -6.07
N TYR A 266 18.16 -1.81 -5.50
CA TYR A 266 18.43 -0.56 -6.21
C TYR A 266 19.93 -0.29 -6.28
N THR A 267 20.54 -0.75 -7.37
CA THR A 267 21.99 -0.65 -7.64
C THR A 267 22.48 0.77 -7.93
N GLY A 268 21.66 1.62 -8.56
CA GLY A 268 22.09 2.94 -9.05
C GLY A 268 23.14 2.93 -10.17
N GLU A 269 23.41 1.76 -10.77
CA GLU A 269 24.54 1.55 -11.68
C GLU A 269 24.10 0.84 -12.98
N PRO A 270 23.73 1.59 -14.03
CA PRO A 270 23.40 1.01 -15.33
C PRO A 270 24.61 0.38 -16.02
N GLY A 271 24.39 -0.73 -16.75
CA GLY A 271 25.43 -1.41 -17.52
C GLY A 271 26.36 -2.31 -16.69
N GLN A 272 26.02 -2.56 -15.42
CA GLN A 272 26.82 -3.32 -14.48
C GLN A 272 26.32 -4.78 -14.38
N THR A 273 27.27 -5.72 -14.27
CA THR A 273 26.96 -7.11 -13.92
C THR A 273 26.95 -7.28 -12.40
N PHE A 274 25.94 -7.99 -11.90
CA PHE A 274 25.81 -8.35 -10.50
C PHE A 274 25.55 -9.84 -10.33
N TYR A 275 26.02 -10.38 -9.23
CA TYR A 275 25.83 -11.77 -8.81
C TYR A 275 25.10 -11.77 -7.47
N TYR A 276 24.04 -12.55 -7.36
CA TYR A 276 23.21 -12.61 -6.15
C TYR A 276 23.16 -14.01 -5.60
N ARG A 277 23.13 -14.14 -4.27
CA ARG A 277 22.77 -15.37 -3.55
C ARG A 277 21.96 -15.01 -2.33
N ILE A 278 21.20 -15.95 -1.80
CA ILE A 278 20.40 -15.75 -0.58
C ILE A 278 20.74 -16.80 0.47
N SER A 279 20.49 -16.51 1.74
CA SER A 279 20.44 -17.48 2.84
C SER A 279 19.19 -17.22 3.67
N TYR A 280 18.85 -18.13 4.58
CA TYR A 280 17.77 -17.92 5.53
C TYR A 280 18.32 -17.71 6.94
N LEU A 281 17.67 -16.83 7.70
CA LEU A 281 17.88 -16.61 9.12
C LEU A 281 16.69 -17.14 9.91
N ASP A 282 16.95 -17.87 10.99
CA ASP A 282 15.93 -18.24 11.98
C ASP A 282 15.70 -17.11 13.02
N PHE A 283 14.86 -17.37 14.02
CA PHE A 283 14.57 -16.41 15.09
C PHE A 283 15.72 -16.18 16.09
N GLN A 284 16.76 -17.02 16.04
CA GLN A 284 18.03 -16.85 16.76
C GLN A 284 19.12 -16.23 15.85
N TYR A 285 18.75 -15.82 14.64
CA TYR A 285 19.65 -15.30 13.61
C TYR A 285 20.77 -16.28 13.24
N ASN A 286 20.52 -17.59 13.38
CA ASN A 286 21.40 -18.59 12.79
C ASN A 286 21.15 -18.62 11.29
N GLU A 287 22.25 -18.65 10.53
CA GLU A 287 22.21 -18.53 9.08
C GLU A 287 22.43 -19.88 8.41
N THR A 288 21.59 -20.22 7.44
CA THR A 288 21.80 -21.42 6.61
C THR A 288 23.00 -21.23 5.68
N SER A 289 23.45 -22.31 5.04
CA SER A 289 24.26 -22.16 3.83
C SER A 289 23.49 -21.36 2.76
N SER A 290 24.23 -20.62 1.92
CA SER A 290 23.63 -19.83 0.85
C SER A 290 23.14 -20.71 -0.31
N SER A 291 22.22 -20.16 -1.10
CA SER A 291 21.85 -20.68 -2.41
C SER A 291 23.04 -20.64 -3.37
N ARG A 292 22.91 -21.32 -4.52
CA ARG A 292 23.77 -21.02 -5.67
C ARG A 292 23.58 -19.55 -6.07
N HIS A 293 24.65 -18.91 -6.53
CA HIS A 293 24.55 -17.56 -7.03
C HIS A 293 23.88 -17.53 -8.42
N ILE A 294 23.31 -16.39 -8.78
CA ILE A 294 22.76 -16.10 -10.12
C ILE A 294 23.28 -14.75 -10.61
N LYS A 295 23.52 -14.65 -11.91
CA LYS A 295 23.97 -13.41 -12.57
C LYS A 295 22.78 -12.61 -13.11
N ALA A 296 22.83 -11.29 -12.98
CA ALA A 296 21.96 -10.34 -13.66
C ALA A 296 22.78 -9.13 -14.17
N ASN A 297 22.27 -8.46 -15.21
CA ASN A 297 22.92 -7.27 -15.77
C ASN A 297 21.93 -6.12 -15.80
N THR A 298 22.34 -4.95 -15.37
CA THR A 298 21.59 -3.71 -15.60
C THR A 298 21.93 -3.12 -16.97
N HIS A 299 21.05 -2.29 -17.54
CA HIS A 299 21.27 -1.64 -18.83
C HIS A 299 20.49 -0.33 -18.95
N LEU A 300 20.98 0.64 -19.73
CA LEU A 300 20.24 1.88 -19.98
C LEU A 300 18.89 1.58 -20.62
N MET A 301 17.82 2.14 -20.06
CA MET A 301 16.46 1.94 -20.54
C MET A 301 15.94 3.21 -21.22
N ASN A 302 15.28 3.01 -22.35
CA ASN A 302 14.49 4.06 -22.97
C ASN A 302 13.12 4.22 -22.28
N ASP A 303 12.34 5.22 -22.72
CA ASP A 303 11.03 5.55 -22.13
C ASP A 303 10.03 4.39 -22.22
N GLU A 304 10.00 3.64 -23.32
CA GLU A 304 9.11 2.48 -23.46
C GLU A 304 9.49 1.35 -22.50
N GLU A 305 10.79 1.09 -22.33
CA GLU A 305 11.27 0.10 -21.36
C GLU A 305 10.94 0.54 -19.92
N LEU A 306 11.02 1.83 -19.61
CA LEU A 306 10.64 2.38 -18.30
C LEU A 306 9.14 2.21 -18.06
N LEU A 307 8.30 2.45 -19.07
CA LEU A 307 6.85 2.20 -18.97
C LEU A 307 6.57 0.71 -18.77
N ASP A 308 7.22 -0.18 -19.54
CA ASP A 308 7.08 -1.63 -19.37
C ASP A 308 7.46 -2.07 -17.95
N MET A 309 8.56 -1.54 -17.41
CA MET A 309 9.01 -1.81 -16.05
C MET A 309 8.00 -1.35 -14.99
N VAL A 310 7.49 -0.12 -15.09
CA VAL A 310 6.50 0.41 -14.12
C VAL A 310 5.19 -0.37 -14.20
N GLN A 311 4.71 -0.68 -15.41
CA GLN A 311 3.50 -1.47 -15.61
C GLN A 311 3.66 -2.89 -15.07
N GLU A 312 4.77 -3.57 -15.36
CA GLU A 312 5.06 -4.93 -14.88
C GLU A 312 5.20 -4.96 -13.35
N ALA A 313 5.97 -4.04 -12.77
CA ALA A 313 6.21 -4.00 -11.33
C ALA A 313 4.91 -3.75 -10.56
N SER A 314 4.08 -2.80 -11.01
CA SER A 314 2.78 -2.51 -10.41
C SER A 314 1.77 -3.64 -10.62
N PHE A 315 1.83 -4.33 -11.76
CA PHE A 315 1.01 -5.51 -12.05
C PHE A 315 1.27 -6.67 -11.09
N ARG A 316 2.52 -6.86 -10.64
CA ARG A 316 2.89 -7.96 -9.70
C ARG A 316 2.05 -7.94 -8.43
N TYR A 317 1.66 -6.76 -7.93
CA TYR A 317 0.77 -6.62 -6.78
C TYR A 317 -0.53 -7.43 -6.95
N TYR A 318 -1.13 -7.40 -8.15
CA TYR A 318 -2.40 -8.06 -8.48
C TYR A 318 -2.22 -9.47 -9.01
N TRP A 319 -0.98 -9.89 -9.26
CA TRP A 319 -0.67 -11.20 -9.79
C TRP A 319 -0.08 -12.14 -8.74
N GLU A 320 1.14 -11.87 -8.29
CA GLU A 320 1.83 -12.64 -7.24
C GLU A 320 1.45 -12.15 -5.84
N GLY A 321 1.10 -10.87 -5.68
CA GLY A 321 0.66 -10.27 -4.42
C GLY A 321 -0.83 -10.52 -4.08
N ALA A 322 -1.61 -11.04 -5.02
CA ALA A 322 -3.04 -11.31 -4.84
C ALA A 322 -3.32 -12.27 -3.68
N GLU A 323 -4.48 -12.11 -3.05
CA GLU A 323 -4.94 -13.09 -2.07
C GLU A 323 -5.19 -14.43 -2.81
N PRO A 324 -4.56 -15.54 -2.38
CA PRO A 324 -4.45 -16.74 -3.21
C PRO A 324 -5.77 -17.50 -3.44
N ASN A 325 -6.75 -17.36 -2.54
CA ASN A 325 -8.03 -18.08 -2.64
C ASN A 325 -8.99 -17.40 -3.63
N SER A 326 -9.20 -16.11 -3.44
CA SER A 326 -10.04 -15.26 -4.30
C SER A 326 -9.35 -14.87 -5.62
N GLY A 327 -8.02 -14.77 -5.62
CA GLY A 327 -7.25 -14.18 -6.72
C GLY A 327 -7.39 -12.67 -6.86
N LEU A 328 -8.03 -12.01 -5.88
CA LEU A 328 -8.32 -10.58 -5.84
C LEU A 328 -7.22 -9.78 -5.12
N ALA A 329 -7.31 -8.45 -5.22
CA ALA A 329 -6.32 -7.54 -4.67
C ALA A 329 -6.47 -7.40 -3.15
N ARG A 330 -5.37 -7.52 -2.42
CA ARG A 330 -5.29 -7.05 -1.03
C ARG A 330 -5.45 -5.53 -0.97
N GLU A 331 -5.91 -5.02 0.17
CA GLU A 331 -5.90 -3.57 0.46
C GLU A 331 -4.48 -3.01 0.35
N ASP A 332 -3.53 -3.62 1.06
CA ASP A 332 -2.14 -3.20 1.11
C ASP A 332 -1.19 -4.39 1.35
N ILE A 333 0.08 -4.22 0.96
CA ILE A 333 1.17 -5.17 1.23
C ILE A 333 2.42 -4.44 1.73
N PRO A 334 2.96 -4.80 2.92
CA PRO A 334 2.32 -5.62 3.96
C PRO A 334 0.99 -5.04 4.42
N GLY A 335 0.10 -5.92 4.86
CA GLY A 335 -1.23 -5.60 5.36
C GLY A 335 -1.93 -6.86 5.84
N ARG A 336 -3.26 -6.92 5.75
CA ARG A 336 -3.98 -8.17 6.00
C ARG A 336 -3.65 -9.21 4.94
N LYS A 337 -3.43 -10.47 5.36
CA LYS A 337 -3.11 -11.56 4.42
C LYS A 337 -4.34 -11.98 3.63
N ASN A 338 -5.50 -12.00 4.29
CA ASN A 338 -6.73 -12.55 3.74
C ASN A 338 -7.72 -11.46 3.30
N MET A 339 -7.61 -10.23 3.78
CA MET A 339 -8.53 -9.15 3.39
C MET A 339 -8.24 -8.65 1.98
N ILE A 340 -9.24 -8.74 1.11
CA ILE A 340 -9.26 -8.09 -0.20
C ILE A 340 -10.03 -6.78 -0.14
N ALA A 341 -9.72 -5.87 -1.06
CA ALA A 341 -10.46 -4.63 -1.28
C ALA A 341 -11.11 -4.67 -2.67
N THR A 342 -12.43 -4.48 -2.74
CA THR A 342 -13.20 -4.79 -3.95
C THR A 342 -12.96 -3.80 -5.09
N GLY A 343 -12.85 -2.49 -4.84
CA GLY A 343 -12.53 -1.54 -5.91
C GLY A 343 -11.08 -1.63 -6.38
N ALA A 344 -10.12 -1.76 -5.45
CA ALA A 344 -8.73 -2.11 -5.79
C ALA A 344 -8.64 -3.37 -6.65
N SER A 345 -9.52 -4.34 -6.41
CA SER A 345 -9.60 -5.55 -7.23
C SER A 345 -10.17 -5.32 -8.62
N GLY A 346 -11.13 -4.41 -8.77
CA GLY A 346 -11.56 -3.92 -10.08
C GLY A 346 -10.42 -3.34 -10.89
N PHE A 347 -9.59 -2.51 -10.25
CA PHE A 347 -8.40 -1.94 -10.87
C PHE A 347 -7.38 -3.04 -11.21
N GLY A 348 -7.19 -4.00 -10.31
CA GLY A 348 -6.34 -5.18 -10.52
C GLY A 348 -6.78 -6.07 -11.68
N ILE A 349 -8.09 -6.24 -11.89
CA ILE A 349 -8.63 -6.99 -13.04
C ILE A 349 -8.24 -6.29 -14.35
N MET A 350 -8.33 -4.96 -14.41
CA MET A 350 -7.84 -4.20 -15.57
C MET A 350 -6.33 -4.36 -15.74
N ALA A 351 -5.55 -4.33 -14.65
CA ALA A 351 -4.10 -4.59 -14.71
C ALA A 351 -3.78 -6.02 -15.19
N ILE A 352 -4.60 -7.03 -14.89
CA ILE A 352 -4.45 -8.40 -15.40
C ILE A 352 -4.65 -8.46 -16.92
N ILE A 353 -5.61 -7.72 -17.45
CA ILE A 353 -5.80 -7.58 -18.91
C ILE A 353 -4.54 -6.97 -19.54
N VAL A 354 -4.03 -5.87 -18.96
CA VAL A 354 -2.77 -5.25 -19.42
C VAL A 354 -1.62 -6.25 -19.36
N GLY A 355 -1.50 -7.02 -18.27
CA GLY A 355 -0.43 -8.01 -18.10
C GLY A 355 -0.49 -9.14 -19.14
N ALA A 356 -1.68 -9.54 -19.58
CA ALA A 356 -1.84 -10.49 -20.68
C ALA A 356 -1.47 -9.85 -22.04
N GLU A 357 -1.90 -8.62 -22.30
CA GLU A 357 -1.60 -7.91 -23.55
C GLU A 357 -0.11 -7.58 -23.71
N ARG A 358 0.55 -7.24 -22.59
CA ARG A 358 1.98 -6.95 -22.52
C ARG A 358 2.85 -8.19 -22.32
N ASN A 359 2.25 -9.39 -22.31
CA ASN A 359 2.93 -10.68 -22.17
C ASN A 359 3.72 -10.84 -20.85
N TYR A 360 3.32 -10.17 -19.77
CA TYR A 360 3.82 -10.46 -18.41
C TYR A 360 3.30 -11.83 -17.95
N ILE A 361 2.11 -12.20 -18.41
CA ILE A 361 1.49 -13.50 -18.25
C ILE A 361 0.85 -13.94 -19.58
N SER A 362 0.61 -15.23 -19.73
CA SER A 362 -0.15 -15.73 -20.87
C SER A 362 -1.65 -15.44 -20.70
N ARG A 363 -2.40 -15.38 -21.81
CA ARG A 363 -3.85 -15.25 -21.77
C ARG A 363 -4.51 -16.40 -21.00
N GLU A 364 -3.99 -17.63 -21.11
CA GLU A 364 -4.50 -18.81 -20.39
C GLU A 364 -4.27 -18.70 -18.88
N GLN A 365 -3.19 -18.03 -18.44
CA GLN A 365 -3.02 -17.69 -17.04
C GLN A 365 -4.08 -16.67 -16.60
N ALA A 366 -4.31 -15.63 -17.41
CA ALA A 366 -5.35 -14.63 -17.13
C ALA A 366 -6.77 -15.25 -17.08
N VAL A 367 -7.11 -16.14 -18.02
CA VAL A 367 -8.39 -16.89 -18.03
C VAL A 367 -8.59 -17.66 -16.73
N ARG A 368 -7.61 -18.46 -16.32
CA ARG A 368 -7.69 -19.22 -15.05
C ARG A 368 -7.84 -18.31 -13.84
N ARG A 369 -7.19 -17.14 -13.85
CA ARG A 369 -7.35 -16.14 -12.79
C ARG A 369 -8.77 -15.56 -12.77
N LEU A 370 -9.33 -15.22 -13.92
CA LEU A 370 -10.68 -14.65 -14.00
C LEU A 370 -11.78 -15.66 -13.66
N ILE A 371 -11.61 -16.95 -13.98
CA ILE A 371 -12.50 -18.01 -13.52
C ILE A 371 -12.49 -18.09 -11.99
N LYS A 372 -11.30 -18.08 -11.36
CA LYS A 372 -11.17 -18.05 -9.90
C LYS A 372 -11.87 -16.83 -9.29
N ILE A 373 -11.57 -15.63 -9.82
CA ILE A 373 -12.15 -14.36 -9.36
C ILE A 373 -13.67 -14.40 -9.45
N THR A 374 -14.23 -14.71 -10.62
CA THR A 374 -15.67 -14.72 -10.82
C THR A 374 -16.35 -15.84 -10.02
N GLY A 375 -15.69 -16.98 -9.83
CA GLY A 375 -16.11 -18.04 -8.92
C GLY A 375 -16.26 -17.54 -7.48
N PHE A 376 -15.23 -16.89 -6.94
CA PHE A 376 -15.26 -16.29 -5.60
C PHE A 376 -16.37 -15.24 -5.45
N LEU A 377 -16.48 -14.33 -6.42
CA LEU A 377 -17.49 -13.26 -6.40
C LEU A 377 -18.93 -13.80 -6.48
N LYS A 378 -19.15 -14.96 -7.08
CA LYS A 378 -20.46 -15.63 -7.08
C LYS A 378 -20.82 -16.22 -5.70
N SER A 379 -19.83 -16.64 -4.91
CA SER A 379 -20.05 -17.30 -3.61
C SER A 379 -20.02 -16.36 -2.39
N CYS A 380 -19.47 -15.16 -2.53
CA CYS A 380 -19.28 -14.22 -1.43
C CYS A 380 -20.58 -13.49 -1.01
N ASP A 381 -20.56 -12.83 0.16
CA ASP A 381 -21.66 -12.02 0.68
C ASP A 381 -22.07 -10.93 -0.32
N LYS A 382 -23.38 -10.72 -0.45
CA LYS A 382 -23.97 -9.68 -1.30
C LYS A 382 -25.02 -8.89 -0.54
N TYR A 383 -25.09 -7.61 -0.85
CA TYR A 383 -25.92 -6.61 -0.18
C TYR A 383 -26.75 -5.89 -1.23
N HIS A 384 -27.90 -6.48 -1.56
CA HIS A 384 -28.68 -6.08 -2.75
C HIS A 384 -27.83 -6.17 -4.02
N GLY A 385 -27.14 -7.31 -4.17
CA GLY A 385 -26.20 -7.60 -5.27
C GLY A 385 -24.85 -6.88 -5.21
N ALA A 386 -24.76 -5.72 -4.55
CA ALA A 386 -23.50 -5.02 -4.31
C ALA A 386 -22.60 -5.80 -3.33
N LEU A 387 -21.30 -5.50 -3.35
CA LEU A 387 -20.31 -6.12 -2.47
C LEU A 387 -19.82 -5.12 -1.42
N SER A 388 -19.24 -5.62 -0.34
CA SER A 388 -18.60 -4.77 0.66
C SER A 388 -17.27 -4.24 0.16
N HIS A 389 -16.78 -3.17 0.78
CA HIS A 389 -15.44 -2.63 0.53
C HIS A 389 -14.39 -3.73 0.74
N PHE A 390 -14.38 -4.30 1.95
CA PHE A 390 -13.43 -5.33 2.33
C PHE A 390 -14.12 -6.68 2.50
N MET A 391 -13.45 -7.73 2.04
CA MET A 391 -13.90 -9.11 2.22
C MET A 391 -12.75 -10.00 2.62
N ASP A 392 -13.03 -11.04 3.39
CA ASP A 392 -12.09 -12.12 3.60
C ASP A 392 -12.04 -12.98 2.32
N GLY A 393 -10.91 -12.98 1.62
CA GLY A 393 -10.69 -13.72 0.39
C GLY A 393 -10.75 -15.24 0.54
N THR A 394 -10.69 -15.76 1.77
CA THR A 394 -10.81 -17.20 2.07
C THR A 394 -12.25 -17.63 2.29
N THR A 395 -13.12 -16.73 2.79
CA THR A 395 -14.51 -17.07 3.17
C THR A 395 -15.58 -16.35 2.36
N GLY A 396 -15.23 -15.26 1.68
CA GLY A 396 -16.19 -14.40 0.99
C GLY A 396 -17.05 -13.56 1.93
N LYS A 397 -16.69 -13.42 3.21
CA LYS A 397 -17.45 -12.61 4.19
C LYS A 397 -16.96 -11.17 4.24
N ALA A 398 -17.87 -10.22 4.47
CA ALA A 398 -17.47 -8.82 4.66
C ALA A 398 -16.59 -8.65 5.92
N ILE A 399 -15.55 -7.82 5.81
CA ILE A 399 -14.70 -7.41 6.94
C ILE A 399 -15.01 -5.93 7.24
N PRO A 400 -15.54 -5.58 8.41
CA PRO A 400 -15.84 -4.18 8.76
C PRO A 400 -14.57 -3.41 9.20
N PHE A 401 -13.60 -3.30 8.31
CA PHE A 401 -12.26 -2.77 8.58
C PHE A 401 -12.29 -1.27 8.93
N PHE A 402 -13.15 -0.49 8.27
CA PHE A 402 -13.38 0.94 8.60
C PHE A 402 -14.34 1.15 9.78
N GLY A 403 -14.67 0.08 10.49
CA GLY A 403 -15.48 0.09 11.69
C GLY A 403 -16.82 -0.59 11.49
N SER A 404 -17.48 -0.90 12.61
CA SER A 404 -18.67 -1.77 12.64
C SER A 404 -19.89 -1.24 11.87
N ARG A 405 -19.89 0.03 11.43
CA ARG A 405 -20.95 0.62 10.62
C ARG A 405 -20.83 0.24 9.14
N ASP A 406 -19.61 0.03 8.67
CA ASP A 406 -19.30 -0.35 7.29
C ASP A 406 -19.13 -1.86 7.21
N ASN A 407 -20.24 -2.59 7.30
CA ASN A 407 -20.27 -4.05 7.36
C ASN A 407 -21.23 -4.65 6.31
N GLY A 408 -21.51 -3.89 5.26
CA GLY A 408 -22.45 -4.24 4.21
C GLY A 408 -21.95 -3.78 2.85
N GLY A 409 -22.86 -3.42 1.95
CA GLY A 409 -22.48 -3.03 0.60
C GLY A 409 -21.86 -1.64 0.56
N ASP A 410 -20.75 -1.54 -0.17
CA ASP A 410 -20.11 -0.30 -0.59
C ASP A 410 -20.34 -0.16 -2.10
N LEU A 411 -21.18 0.80 -2.50
CA LEU A 411 -21.57 0.98 -3.89
C LEU A 411 -20.44 1.56 -4.76
N VAL A 412 -19.55 2.35 -4.17
CA VAL A 412 -18.44 2.97 -4.90
C VAL A 412 -17.39 1.90 -5.22
N GLU A 413 -17.00 1.10 -4.24
CA GLU A 413 -16.08 -0.02 -4.45
C GLU A 413 -16.67 -1.09 -5.36
N THR A 414 -17.98 -1.36 -5.23
CA THR A 414 -18.72 -2.19 -6.19
C THR A 414 -18.61 -1.62 -7.61
N SER A 415 -18.74 -0.30 -7.78
CA SER A 415 -18.63 0.32 -9.11
C SER A 415 -17.22 0.24 -9.70
N PHE A 416 -16.19 0.37 -8.87
CA PHE A 416 -14.80 0.17 -9.29
C PHE A 416 -14.54 -1.28 -9.70
N LEU A 417 -15.06 -2.25 -8.95
CA LEU A 417 -15.01 -3.67 -9.31
C LEU A 417 -15.67 -3.93 -10.67
N PHE A 418 -16.91 -3.45 -10.86
CA PHE A 418 -17.65 -3.68 -12.10
C PHE A 418 -17.09 -2.92 -13.28
N GLN A 419 -16.43 -1.79 -13.08
CA GLN A 419 -15.65 -1.16 -14.14
C GLN A 419 -14.59 -2.11 -14.69
N GLY A 420 -13.85 -2.81 -13.82
CA GLY A 420 -12.86 -3.80 -14.24
C GLY A 420 -13.47 -5.05 -14.86
N LEU A 421 -14.52 -5.62 -14.25
CA LEU A 421 -15.20 -6.80 -14.80
C LEU A 421 -15.82 -6.52 -16.18
N LEU A 422 -16.42 -5.34 -16.38
CA LEU A 422 -17.02 -4.97 -17.66
C LEU A 422 -15.99 -4.65 -18.74
N ALA A 423 -14.74 -4.31 -18.38
CA ALA A 423 -13.61 -4.28 -19.30
C ALA A 423 -13.09 -5.71 -19.62
N ALA A 424 -13.11 -6.62 -18.64
CA ALA A 424 -12.73 -8.02 -18.85
C ALA A 424 -13.72 -8.77 -19.75
N ARG A 425 -15.02 -8.50 -19.63
CA ARG A 425 -16.09 -9.18 -20.39
C ARG A 425 -15.83 -9.20 -21.91
N PRO A 426 -15.54 -8.08 -22.59
CA PRO A 426 -15.19 -8.09 -24.02
C PRO A 426 -13.74 -8.51 -24.30
N TYR A 427 -12.81 -8.47 -23.33
CA TYR A 427 -11.44 -8.91 -23.55
C TYR A 427 -11.34 -10.43 -23.73
N PHE A 428 -12.09 -11.18 -22.92
CA PHE A 428 -12.19 -12.64 -22.98
C PHE A 428 -13.28 -13.08 -23.96
N ASP A 429 -13.04 -12.85 -25.25
CA ASP A 429 -13.97 -13.00 -26.37
C ASP A 429 -13.87 -14.33 -27.14
N LYS A 430 -12.92 -15.21 -26.82
CA LYS A 430 -12.75 -16.45 -27.59
C LYS A 430 -13.97 -17.35 -27.45
N ASP A 431 -14.25 -18.10 -28.52
CA ASP A 431 -15.31 -19.11 -28.57
C ASP A 431 -14.83 -20.43 -27.94
N ASN A 432 -14.57 -20.41 -26.64
CA ASN A 432 -14.24 -21.58 -25.83
C ASN A 432 -15.02 -21.55 -24.51
N GLU A 433 -15.14 -22.70 -23.84
CA GLU A 433 -15.98 -22.84 -22.66
C GLU A 433 -15.49 -22.00 -21.47
N GLU A 434 -14.19 -21.88 -21.27
CA GLU A 434 -13.59 -21.11 -20.17
C GLU A 434 -13.88 -19.60 -20.30
N GLU A 435 -13.68 -19.02 -21.49
CA GLU A 435 -13.96 -17.60 -21.72
C GLU A 435 -15.47 -17.32 -21.80
N LYS A 436 -16.29 -18.27 -22.28
CA LYS A 436 -17.75 -18.20 -22.15
C LYS A 436 -18.18 -18.18 -20.67
N GLU A 437 -17.58 -19.01 -19.82
CA GLU A 437 -17.85 -19.02 -18.38
C GLU A 437 -17.54 -17.66 -17.74
N ILE A 438 -16.40 -17.05 -18.09
CA ILE A 438 -16.03 -15.72 -17.62
C ILE A 438 -17.11 -14.70 -18.01
N ARG A 439 -17.47 -14.62 -19.31
CA ARG A 439 -18.47 -13.68 -19.80
C ARG A 439 -19.83 -13.88 -19.12
N ASN A 440 -20.28 -15.12 -19.00
CA ASN A 440 -21.55 -15.46 -18.36
C ASN A 440 -21.55 -15.11 -16.87
N SER A 441 -20.46 -15.41 -16.16
CA SER A 441 -20.34 -15.10 -14.73
C SER A 441 -20.32 -13.59 -14.49
N ILE A 442 -19.59 -12.83 -15.31
CA ILE A 442 -19.59 -11.36 -15.22
C ILE A 442 -20.98 -10.79 -15.48
N THR A 443 -21.67 -11.26 -16.53
CA THR A 443 -23.04 -10.82 -16.85
C THR A 443 -24.00 -11.11 -15.69
N GLN A 444 -23.98 -12.31 -15.13
CA GLN A 444 -24.83 -12.66 -13.98
C GLN A 444 -24.54 -11.78 -12.75
N LEU A 445 -23.27 -11.54 -12.45
CA LEU A 445 -22.87 -10.66 -11.34
C LEU A 445 -23.36 -9.23 -11.59
N TRP A 446 -23.15 -8.71 -12.81
CA TRP A 446 -23.52 -7.35 -13.21
C TRP A 446 -25.02 -7.10 -13.14
N GLU A 447 -25.80 -8.04 -13.67
CA GLU A 447 -27.27 -7.99 -13.67
C GLU A 447 -27.86 -8.18 -12.27
N SER A 448 -27.10 -8.71 -11.31
CA SER A 448 -27.56 -8.90 -9.93
C SER A 448 -27.46 -7.66 -9.06
N VAL A 449 -26.67 -6.65 -9.43
CA VAL A 449 -26.47 -5.46 -8.59
C VAL A 449 -27.71 -4.58 -8.66
N GLU A 450 -28.40 -4.42 -7.53
CA GLU A 450 -29.58 -3.58 -7.41
C GLU A 450 -29.19 -2.11 -7.24
N TRP A 451 -28.66 -1.45 -8.27
CA TRP A 451 -28.21 -0.06 -8.18
C TRP A 451 -29.31 0.90 -7.68
N ASN A 452 -30.55 0.67 -8.11
CA ASN A 452 -31.72 1.41 -7.65
C ASN A 452 -32.10 1.16 -6.17
N TRP A 453 -31.58 0.11 -5.52
CA TRP A 453 -31.70 -0.07 -4.07
C TRP A 453 -31.05 1.10 -3.33
N TYR A 454 -29.88 1.53 -3.80
CA TYR A 454 -29.06 2.57 -3.19
C TYR A 454 -29.54 4.02 -3.45
N ASP A 455 -30.61 4.20 -4.23
CA ASP A 455 -31.49 5.36 -4.10
C ASP A 455 -32.34 5.19 -2.83
N GLN A 456 -31.74 5.45 -1.66
CA GLN A 456 -32.35 5.25 -0.35
C GLN A 456 -33.72 5.95 -0.22
N GLU A 457 -33.80 7.18 -0.71
CA GLU A 457 -34.98 8.05 -0.54
C GLU A 457 -36.08 7.69 -1.54
N LYS A 458 -35.77 6.91 -2.59
CA LYS A 458 -36.68 6.55 -3.70
C LYS A 458 -37.27 7.78 -4.40
N GLU A 459 -36.56 8.91 -4.33
CA GLU A 459 -36.94 10.19 -4.94
C GLU A 459 -36.23 10.42 -6.27
N GLY A 460 -35.31 9.53 -6.68
CA GLY A 460 -34.50 9.72 -7.88
C GLY A 460 -33.60 10.95 -7.77
N LYS A 461 -32.97 11.14 -6.60
CA LYS A 461 -32.04 12.26 -6.32
C LYS A 461 -30.61 11.81 -6.12
N PHE A 462 -30.30 11.14 -5.01
CA PHE A 462 -28.94 10.76 -4.64
C PHE A 462 -28.80 9.25 -4.51
N LEU A 463 -27.73 8.69 -5.07
CA LEU A 463 -27.23 7.41 -4.60
C LEU A 463 -26.60 7.59 -3.21
N THR A 464 -26.70 6.56 -2.38
CA THR A 464 -26.05 6.48 -1.08
C THR A 464 -24.91 5.48 -1.16
N TRP A 465 -23.77 5.81 -0.57
CA TRP A 465 -22.54 5.03 -0.67
C TRP A 465 -22.68 3.64 -0.03
N HIS A 466 -23.25 3.58 1.18
CA HIS A 466 -23.24 2.36 1.99
C HIS A 466 -24.65 1.89 2.34
N TRP A 467 -24.81 0.57 2.44
CA TRP A 467 -25.96 -0.07 3.06
C TRP A 467 -25.51 -1.21 3.96
N SER A 468 -25.94 -1.21 5.22
CA SER A 468 -25.62 -2.25 6.20
C SER A 468 -26.78 -3.24 6.38
N PRO A 469 -26.51 -4.56 6.43
CA PRO A 469 -27.55 -5.58 6.59
C PRO A 469 -28.26 -5.51 7.95
N ASP A 470 -27.59 -5.05 9.00
CA ASP A 470 -28.13 -4.98 10.38
C ASP A 470 -28.40 -3.54 10.85
N LYS A 471 -27.84 -2.53 10.16
CA LYS A 471 -27.96 -1.11 10.55
C LYS A 471 -28.62 -0.23 9.48
N GLY A 472 -28.99 -0.79 8.32
CA GLY A 472 -29.56 -0.04 7.20
C GLY A 472 -28.63 1.07 6.73
N TRP A 473 -29.16 2.28 6.58
CA TRP A 473 -28.45 3.44 6.01
C TRP A 473 -27.63 4.24 7.05
N ILE A 474 -27.11 3.61 8.11
CA ILE A 474 -26.50 4.31 9.27
C ILE A 474 -25.34 5.26 8.94
N ILE A 475 -24.61 5.01 7.85
CA ILE A 475 -23.53 5.89 7.39
C ILE A 475 -24.10 7.12 6.65
N ASP A 476 -25.21 6.94 5.93
CA ASP A 476 -25.96 7.98 5.20
C ASP A 476 -25.10 8.93 4.33
N HIS A 477 -24.08 8.40 3.68
CA HIS A 477 -23.17 9.19 2.85
C HIS A 477 -23.70 9.28 1.42
N LYS A 478 -24.19 10.45 1.00
CA LYS A 478 -24.67 10.68 -0.37
C LYS A 478 -23.52 10.82 -1.36
N LEU A 479 -23.64 10.18 -2.52
CA LEU A 479 -22.67 10.26 -3.61
C LEU A 479 -22.89 11.56 -4.39
N ILE A 480 -22.01 12.53 -4.18
CA ILE A 480 -22.13 13.89 -4.71
C ILE A 480 -20.77 14.29 -5.27
N GLY A 481 -20.70 14.46 -6.59
CA GLY A 481 -19.50 14.93 -7.28
C GLY A 481 -19.34 16.43 -7.13
N TRP A 482 -18.20 17.04 -7.45
CA TRP A 482 -17.01 16.40 -7.99
C TRP A 482 -16.21 15.66 -6.92
N ASN A 483 -15.98 14.37 -7.15
CA ASN A 483 -15.09 13.48 -6.42
C ASN A 483 -14.80 12.22 -7.28
N GLU A 484 -14.45 11.09 -6.68
CA GLU A 484 -14.07 9.86 -7.38
C GLU A 484 -15.24 9.01 -7.92
N THR A 485 -16.50 9.37 -7.63
CA THR A 485 -17.65 8.43 -7.74
C THR A 485 -18.49 8.60 -9.01
N MET A 486 -17.95 9.17 -10.08
CA MET A 486 -18.68 9.34 -11.35
C MET A 486 -19.12 7.99 -11.93
N ILE A 487 -18.20 7.03 -11.96
CA ILE A 487 -18.44 5.70 -12.54
C ILE A 487 -19.57 4.98 -11.81
N THR A 488 -19.78 5.25 -10.53
CA THR A 488 -20.90 4.70 -9.75
C THR A 488 -22.25 5.11 -10.35
N TYR A 489 -22.41 6.40 -10.70
CA TYR A 489 -23.62 6.87 -11.38
C TYR A 489 -23.73 6.33 -12.81
N ILE A 490 -22.63 6.31 -13.57
CA ILE A 490 -22.66 5.82 -14.95
C ILE A 490 -23.07 4.34 -15.00
N LEU A 491 -22.50 3.50 -14.15
CA LEU A 491 -22.88 2.10 -14.04
C LEU A 491 -24.33 1.93 -13.57
N ALA A 492 -24.75 2.69 -12.55
CA ALA A 492 -26.13 2.64 -12.09
C ALA A 492 -27.15 3.00 -13.19
N ILE A 493 -26.83 3.94 -14.08
CA ILE A 493 -27.68 4.33 -15.22
C ILE A 493 -27.64 3.27 -16.34
N ALA A 494 -26.47 2.66 -16.54
CA ALA A 494 -26.22 1.64 -17.56
C ALA A 494 -26.84 0.29 -17.22
N SER A 495 -27.08 -0.02 -15.94
CA SER A 495 -27.63 -1.30 -15.50
C SER A 495 -28.85 -1.75 -16.32
N PRO A 496 -28.86 -2.97 -16.86
CA PRO A 496 -29.97 -3.47 -17.67
C PRO A 496 -31.16 -3.94 -16.84
N THR A 497 -30.95 -4.32 -15.57
CA THR A 497 -31.95 -4.94 -14.69
C THR A 497 -32.41 -4.04 -13.56
N HIS A 498 -31.50 -3.25 -12.98
CA HIS A 498 -31.77 -2.39 -11.83
C HIS A 498 -31.33 -0.93 -12.06
N PRO A 499 -31.69 -0.30 -13.20
CA PRO A 499 -31.22 1.04 -13.53
C PRO A 499 -31.77 2.10 -12.58
N ILE A 500 -30.97 3.15 -12.37
CA ILE A 500 -31.48 4.43 -11.89
C ILE A 500 -31.86 5.34 -13.08
N PRO A 501 -32.78 6.30 -12.89
CA PRO A 501 -33.05 7.33 -13.89
C PRO A 501 -31.80 8.16 -14.22
N ALA A 502 -31.51 8.37 -15.50
CA ALA A 502 -30.33 9.14 -15.94
C ALA A 502 -30.29 10.59 -15.39
N VAL A 503 -31.45 11.16 -15.08
CA VAL A 503 -31.54 12.49 -14.44
C VAL A 503 -30.87 12.54 -13.05
N MET A 504 -30.66 11.41 -12.38
CA MET A 504 -29.91 11.33 -11.13
C MET A 504 -28.44 11.73 -11.29
N TYR A 505 -27.88 11.67 -12.51
CA TYR A 505 -26.59 12.27 -12.76
C TYR A 505 -26.61 13.78 -12.47
N TYR A 506 -27.66 14.50 -12.88
CA TYR A 506 -27.75 15.94 -12.65
C TYR A 506 -28.38 16.31 -11.29
N LYS A 507 -29.32 15.51 -10.78
CA LYS A 507 -29.95 15.74 -9.48
C LYS A 507 -29.12 15.28 -8.29
N GLY A 508 -28.24 14.31 -8.49
CA GLY A 508 -27.40 13.69 -7.46
C GLY A 508 -25.94 14.04 -7.61
N TRP A 509 -25.29 13.42 -8.59
CA TRP A 509 -23.86 13.61 -8.86
C TRP A 509 -23.49 15.08 -9.07
N ALA A 510 -24.13 15.74 -10.04
CA ALA A 510 -23.95 17.15 -10.36
C ALA A 510 -25.02 18.06 -9.72
N SER A 511 -25.55 17.63 -8.56
CA SER A 511 -26.66 18.30 -7.88
C SER A 511 -26.37 19.76 -7.58
N GLN A 512 -27.38 20.61 -7.78
CA GLN A 512 -27.35 22.04 -7.44
C GLN A 512 -28.05 22.33 -6.10
N GLU A 513 -28.57 21.30 -5.42
CA GLU A 513 -29.33 21.47 -4.18
C GLU A 513 -28.42 21.86 -3.00
N GLU A 514 -28.99 22.55 -2.02
CA GLU A 514 -28.28 23.04 -0.82
C GLU A 514 -27.54 21.91 -0.07
N LYS A 515 -28.08 20.69 -0.06
CA LYS A 515 -27.44 19.50 0.53
C LYS A 515 -26.10 19.21 -0.15
N ALA A 516 -26.04 19.30 -1.48
CA ALA A 516 -24.83 19.07 -2.26
C ALA A 516 -23.84 20.22 -2.18
N VAL A 517 -24.33 21.46 -2.17
CA VAL A 517 -23.51 22.66 -1.93
C VAL A 517 -22.80 22.56 -0.58
N LYS A 518 -23.52 22.16 0.48
CA LYS A 518 -22.94 21.93 1.82
C LYS A 518 -21.99 20.74 1.85
N TYR A 519 -22.31 19.64 1.18
CA TYR A 519 -21.44 18.47 1.11
C TYR A 519 -20.06 18.82 0.55
N ARG A 520 -20.02 19.56 -0.57
CA ARG A 520 -18.78 19.97 -1.26
C ARG A 520 -17.90 20.91 -0.45
N LYS A 521 -18.38 21.41 0.70
CA LYS A 521 -17.54 22.11 1.68
C LYS A 521 -16.48 21.22 2.34
N TRP A 522 -16.44 19.92 2.06
CA TRP A 522 -15.26 19.09 2.32
C TRP A 522 -13.99 19.73 1.70
N GLY A 523 -14.12 20.42 0.56
CA GLY A 523 -13.04 21.16 -0.06
C GLY A 523 -12.69 22.48 0.63
N GLU A 524 -13.34 22.85 1.74
CA GLU A 524 -13.02 24.05 2.54
C GLU A 524 -12.96 25.36 1.73
N THR A 525 -13.74 25.45 0.65
CA THR A 525 -13.88 26.63 -0.21
C THR A 525 -15.30 26.74 -0.77
N ASP A 526 -15.68 27.87 -1.36
CA ASP A 526 -16.92 28.02 -2.15
C ASP A 526 -16.76 27.52 -3.59
N ASP A 527 -15.53 27.40 -4.07
CA ASP A 527 -15.23 27.01 -5.43
C ASP A 527 -15.72 25.58 -5.74
N GLY A 528 -16.48 25.43 -6.81
CA GLY A 528 -17.01 24.13 -7.22
C GLY A 528 -18.16 23.61 -6.37
N THR A 529 -18.66 24.37 -5.37
CA THR A 529 -19.78 23.93 -4.52
C THR A 529 -21.09 23.78 -5.30
N PHE A 530 -21.22 24.41 -6.45
CA PHE A 530 -22.31 24.20 -7.41
C PHE A 530 -21.95 23.17 -8.49
N TYR A 531 -21.04 22.23 -8.20
CA TYR A 531 -20.44 21.27 -9.14
C TYR A 531 -19.55 21.93 -10.20
N THR A 532 -20.13 22.87 -10.94
CA THR A 532 -19.40 23.86 -11.74
C THR A 532 -18.55 24.75 -10.85
N ASN A 533 -17.39 25.15 -11.36
CA ASN A 533 -16.41 25.96 -10.66
C ASN A 533 -16.18 27.29 -11.40
N GLY A 534 -15.57 27.24 -12.58
CA GLY A 534 -15.33 28.40 -13.44
C GLY A 534 -14.13 29.28 -13.06
N ASN A 535 -13.51 29.06 -11.91
CA ASN A 535 -12.34 29.82 -11.44
C ASN A 535 -11.05 29.44 -12.18
N TYR A 536 -10.01 30.26 -12.00
CA TYR A 536 -8.67 30.02 -12.54
C TYR A 536 -7.70 29.62 -11.42
N TYR A 537 -6.97 28.53 -11.62
CA TYR A 537 -5.91 28.07 -10.72
C TYR A 537 -4.62 27.95 -11.53
N HIS A 538 -3.54 28.59 -11.07
CA HIS A 538 -2.25 28.60 -11.78
C HIS A 538 -2.41 28.97 -13.27
N GLY A 539 -3.31 29.90 -13.59
CA GLY A 539 -3.61 30.34 -14.96
C GLY A 539 -4.47 29.38 -15.80
N ILE A 540 -5.05 28.33 -15.20
CA ILE A 540 -5.92 27.36 -15.87
C ILE A 540 -7.35 27.51 -15.35
N GLN A 541 -8.30 27.80 -16.24
CA GLN A 541 -9.72 27.79 -15.88
C GLN A 541 -10.19 26.35 -15.62
N LEU A 542 -10.90 26.09 -14.53
CA LEU A 542 -11.47 24.78 -14.20
C LEU A 542 -13.01 24.83 -14.33
N PRO A 543 -13.61 24.21 -15.37
CA PRO A 543 -15.07 24.22 -15.54
C PRO A 543 -15.84 23.49 -14.43
N VAL A 544 -15.40 22.29 -14.05
CA VAL A 544 -16.04 21.43 -13.04
C VAL A 544 -14.97 20.95 -12.05
N GLY A 545 -15.29 20.97 -10.77
CA GLY A 545 -14.38 20.49 -9.74
C GLY A 545 -14.52 21.25 -8.43
N VAL A 546 -14.59 20.55 -7.31
CA VAL A 546 -14.51 21.17 -5.97
C VAL A 546 -13.09 21.66 -5.75
N ALA A 547 -12.96 22.87 -5.19
CA ALA A 547 -11.67 23.55 -5.06
C ALA A 547 -10.91 23.55 -6.39
N ASN A 548 -9.62 23.29 -6.40
CA ASN A 548 -8.83 23.24 -7.62
C ASN A 548 -8.76 21.85 -8.27
N GLY A 549 -9.70 20.95 -7.92
CA GLY A 549 -9.83 19.61 -8.50
C GLY A 549 -9.82 18.47 -7.48
N GLY A 550 -9.46 18.74 -6.22
CA GLY A 550 -9.33 17.74 -5.16
C GLY A 550 -8.07 16.88 -5.28
N PRO A 551 -7.98 15.78 -4.51
CA PRO A 551 -6.91 14.80 -4.64
C PRO A 551 -6.88 14.23 -6.07
N LEU A 552 -5.68 14.06 -6.63
CA LEU A 552 -5.55 13.77 -8.06
C LEU A 552 -6.17 12.43 -8.49
N PHE A 553 -6.34 11.47 -7.58
CA PHE A 553 -7.02 10.20 -7.87
C PHE A 553 -8.47 10.37 -8.36
N PHE A 554 -9.10 11.52 -8.11
CA PHE A 554 -10.42 11.84 -8.65
C PHE A 554 -10.47 11.78 -10.18
N VAL A 555 -9.37 12.08 -10.86
CA VAL A 555 -9.28 11.94 -12.32
C VAL A 555 -8.76 10.57 -12.77
N HIS A 556 -8.56 9.61 -11.86
CA HIS A 556 -8.09 8.27 -12.18
C HIS A 556 -9.21 7.23 -12.08
N TYR A 557 -9.75 7.02 -10.88
CA TYR A 557 -10.51 5.81 -10.55
C TYR A 557 -11.77 5.62 -11.41
N SER A 558 -12.54 6.68 -11.59
CA SER A 558 -13.73 6.65 -12.45
C SER A 558 -13.42 6.56 -13.95
N TYR A 559 -12.16 6.72 -14.34
CA TYR A 559 -11.71 6.93 -15.72
C TYR A 559 -10.70 5.88 -16.20
N MET A 560 -10.54 4.79 -15.45
CA MET A 560 -9.68 3.68 -15.86
C MET A 560 -10.30 2.88 -17.01
N GLY A 561 -11.61 2.64 -16.94
CA GLY A 561 -12.42 2.03 -18.00
C GLY A 561 -13.24 3.06 -18.77
N LEU A 562 -13.92 3.97 -18.07
CA LEU A 562 -14.70 5.02 -18.73
C LEU A 562 -13.78 5.97 -19.49
N ASP A 563 -13.87 5.99 -20.81
CA ASP A 563 -13.05 6.89 -21.63
C ASP A 563 -13.54 8.34 -21.50
N PRO A 564 -12.80 9.22 -20.81
CA PRO A 564 -13.24 10.58 -20.56
C PRO A 564 -13.32 11.45 -21.83
N HIS A 565 -12.71 11.02 -22.96
CA HIS A 565 -12.85 11.74 -24.24
C HIS A 565 -14.30 11.67 -24.75
N LEU A 566 -14.98 10.56 -24.47
CA LEU A 566 -16.30 10.26 -24.98
C LEU A 566 -17.42 10.76 -24.05
N ILE A 567 -17.07 11.34 -22.90
CA ILE A 567 -18.04 11.83 -21.93
C ILE A 567 -18.05 13.35 -21.94
N THR A 568 -19.16 13.92 -22.40
CA THR A 568 -19.43 15.35 -22.32
C THR A 568 -20.82 15.55 -21.73
N ASP A 569 -20.88 16.12 -20.53
CA ASP A 569 -22.16 16.48 -19.92
C ASP A 569 -22.57 17.92 -20.33
N GLN A 570 -23.52 18.51 -19.61
CA GLN A 570 -23.94 19.89 -19.91
C GLN A 570 -22.90 20.97 -19.54
N TYR A 571 -21.85 20.60 -18.79
CA TYR A 571 -20.88 21.53 -18.22
C TYR A 571 -19.49 21.39 -18.87
N THR A 572 -19.01 20.17 -19.13
CA THR A 572 -17.66 19.96 -19.68
C THR A 572 -17.49 18.64 -20.43
N ASN A 573 -16.46 18.57 -21.28
CA ASN A 573 -15.84 17.31 -21.64
C ASN A 573 -14.91 16.86 -20.51
N TYR A 574 -14.97 15.58 -20.13
CA TYR A 574 -14.20 15.09 -18.98
C TYR A 574 -12.73 14.91 -19.25
N PHE A 575 -12.30 14.58 -20.47
CA PHE A 575 -10.88 14.50 -20.74
C PHE A 575 -10.22 15.87 -20.58
N GLU A 576 -10.84 16.91 -21.15
CA GLU A 576 -10.36 18.29 -21.02
C GLU A 576 -10.40 18.79 -19.57
N ASN A 577 -11.45 18.49 -18.81
CA ASN A 577 -11.53 18.87 -17.40
C ASN A 577 -10.49 18.14 -16.54
N ASN A 578 -10.35 16.83 -16.73
CA ASN A 578 -9.40 16.01 -16.00
C ASN A 578 -7.96 16.42 -16.31
N LYS A 579 -7.67 16.73 -17.57
CA LYS A 579 -6.38 17.30 -17.98
C LYS A 579 -6.08 18.64 -17.32
N ARG A 580 -7.09 19.49 -17.16
CA ARG A 580 -6.94 20.76 -16.42
C ARG A 580 -6.60 20.49 -14.95
N ILE A 581 -7.29 19.56 -14.29
CA ILE A 581 -6.99 19.18 -12.90
C ILE A 581 -5.56 18.64 -12.76
N ALA A 582 -5.13 17.75 -13.65
CA ALA A 582 -3.75 17.24 -13.66
C ALA A 582 -2.71 18.34 -13.87
N LEU A 583 -2.95 19.26 -14.81
CA LEU A 583 -2.06 20.40 -15.04
C LEU A 583 -2.06 21.41 -13.89
N ILE A 584 -3.19 21.63 -13.21
CA ILE A 584 -3.30 22.47 -12.01
C ILE A 584 -2.44 21.87 -10.90
N ASN A 585 -2.56 20.56 -10.66
CA ASN A 585 -1.75 19.84 -9.67
C ASN A 585 -0.25 19.94 -10.02
N TRP A 586 0.13 19.67 -11.27
CA TRP A 586 1.50 19.81 -11.75
C TRP A 586 2.06 21.23 -11.58
N ARG A 587 1.28 22.27 -11.94
CA ARG A 587 1.70 23.67 -11.80
C ARG A 587 1.87 24.07 -10.33
N TYR A 588 0.96 23.65 -9.46
CA TYR A 588 1.11 23.87 -8.01
C TYR A 588 2.42 23.26 -7.49
N CYS A 589 2.70 21.99 -7.82
CA CYS A 589 3.96 21.34 -7.42
C CYS A 589 5.20 22.00 -8.04
N THR A 590 5.08 22.55 -9.25
CA THR A 590 6.16 23.29 -9.93
C THR A 590 6.43 24.64 -9.23
N GLU A 591 5.37 25.33 -8.81
CA GLU A 591 5.46 26.59 -8.06
C GLU A 591 5.94 26.37 -6.63
N ASN A 592 5.57 25.24 -6.01
CA ASN A 592 5.98 24.79 -4.68
C ASN A 592 5.89 25.90 -3.60
N PRO A 593 4.70 26.47 -3.36
CA PRO A 593 4.54 27.65 -2.48
C PRO A 593 5.00 27.40 -1.04
N ASN A 594 4.85 26.17 -0.54
CA ASN A 594 5.30 25.75 0.78
C ASN A 594 6.81 25.41 0.85
N ASN A 595 7.54 25.46 -0.27
CA ASN A 595 8.97 25.13 -0.39
C ASN A 595 9.32 23.71 0.09
N HIS A 596 8.45 22.73 -0.17
CA HIS A 596 8.67 21.33 0.16
C HIS A 596 9.87 20.76 -0.60
N ARG A 597 10.70 19.93 0.05
CA ARG A 597 11.91 19.35 -0.54
C ARG A 597 11.56 18.46 -1.73
N GLY A 598 12.25 18.67 -2.85
CA GLY A 598 12.17 17.85 -4.06
C GLY A 598 10.96 18.15 -4.97
N MET A 599 9.88 18.71 -4.42
CA MET A 599 8.69 19.11 -5.20
C MET A 599 9.06 20.08 -6.32
N SER A 600 8.67 19.71 -7.54
CA SER A 600 9.13 20.34 -8.78
C SER A 600 8.27 19.90 -9.98
N ASP A 601 8.62 20.38 -11.17
CA ASP A 601 8.01 19.98 -12.45
C ASP A 601 8.19 18.48 -12.80
N SER A 602 9.09 17.78 -12.11
CA SER A 602 9.36 16.35 -12.25
C SER A 602 9.17 15.59 -10.93
N PHE A 603 8.56 16.19 -9.92
CA PHE A 603 8.18 15.54 -8.68
C PHE A 603 6.87 16.15 -8.18
N TRP A 604 5.76 15.60 -8.70
CA TRP A 604 4.41 16.16 -8.58
C TRP A 604 3.37 15.04 -8.49
N GLY A 605 2.11 15.41 -8.29
CA GLY A 605 0.99 14.47 -8.22
C GLY A 605 0.44 14.30 -6.82
N ILE A 606 0.07 15.40 -6.17
CA ILE A 606 -0.51 15.37 -4.81
C ILE A 606 -1.85 14.64 -4.84
N THR A 607 -1.97 13.56 -4.07
CA THR A 607 -3.16 12.71 -3.99
C THR A 607 -3.20 11.91 -2.70
N ALA A 608 -4.30 11.20 -2.45
CA ALA A 608 -4.50 10.41 -1.24
C ALA A 608 -3.55 9.22 -1.10
N SER A 609 -3.06 9.02 0.12
CA SER A 609 -2.21 7.89 0.52
C SER A 609 -2.22 7.73 2.04
N ASP A 610 -1.65 6.63 2.53
CA ASP A 610 -1.13 6.65 3.89
C ASP A 610 0.16 7.48 3.92
N GLY A 611 0.30 8.34 4.93
CA GLY A 611 1.45 9.22 5.12
C GLY A 611 2.15 8.99 6.47
N PRO A 612 3.14 9.83 6.82
CA PRO A 612 3.90 9.71 8.07
C PRO A 612 3.02 9.72 9.34
N TRP A 613 1.82 10.30 9.24
CA TRP A 613 0.86 10.41 10.34
C TRP A 613 -0.46 9.66 10.11
N GLY A 614 -0.47 8.72 9.15
CA GLY A 614 -1.64 7.96 8.72
C GLY A 614 -2.29 8.51 7.45
N TYR A 615 -3.48 7.99 7.12
CA TYR A 615 -4.22 8.36 5.91
C TYR A 615 -4.49 9.86 5.81
N ARG A 616 -4.21 10.43 4.64
CA ARG A 616 -4.59 11.78 4.25
C ARG A 616 -5.03 11.80 2.79
N ALA A 617 -5.80 12.83 2.45
CA ALA A 617 -6.21 13.12 1.09
C ALA A 617 -5.75 14.54 0.72
N PRO A 618 -4.43 14.76 0.57
CA PRO A 618 -3.90 16.09 0.26
C PRO A 618 -4.34 16.54 -1.14
N GLU A 619 -4.32 17.85 -1.33
CA GLU A 619 -4.72 18.57 -2.55
C GLU A 619 -3.63 19.59 -2.90
N PRO A 620 -3.56 20.09 -4.15
CA PRO A 620 -2.58 21.11 -4.55
C PRO A 620 -2.95 22.50 -3.98
N ARG A 621 -3.03 22.64 -2.65
CA ARG A 621 -3.32 23.86 -1.92
C ARG A 621 -2.44 23.95 -0.68
N GLU A 622 -1.94 25.14 -0.37
CA GLU A 622 -0.95 25.37 0.70
C GLU A 622 -1.39 24.79 2.06
N GLU A 623 -2.66 24.92 2.41
CA GLU A 623 -3.23 24.44 3.68
C GLU A 623 -3.54 22.93 3.71
N LYS A 624 -3.50 22.26 2.55
CA LYS A 624 -3.79 20.82 2.38
C LYS A 624 -2.57 19.99 2.03
N ASP A 625 -1.48 20.63 1.64
CA ASP A 625 -0.21 20.02 1.27
C ASP A 625 0.73 19.97 2.48
N ASP A 626 1.11 18.75 2.88
CA ASP A 626 2.08 18.52 3.95
C ASP A 626 3.43 18.01 3.43
N GLY A 627 3.68 18.13 2.12
CA GLY A 627 4.89 17.66 1.44
C GLY A 627 4.89 16.16 1.13
N THR A 628 3.82 15.43 1.48
CA THR A 628 3.67 14.02 1.13
C THR A 628 3.22 13.87 -0.31
N LEU A 629 3.99 13.10 -1.08
CA LEU A 629 3.75 12.83 -2.49
C LEU A 629 3.52 11.33 -2.71
N ALA A 630 2.43 10.98 -3.39
CA ALA A 630 2.15 9.60 -3.80
C ALA A 630 2.44 9.43 -5.31
N PRO A 631 3.38 8.54 -5.71
CA PRO A 631 3.77 8.38 -7.12
C PRO A 631 2.60 8.12 -8.08
N THR A 632 1.56 7.44 -7.60
CA THR A 632 0.36 7.18 -8.39
C THR A 632 -0.28 8.44 -8.95
N GLY A 633 -0.16 9.59 -8.27
CA GLY A 633 -0.72 10.86 -8.73
C GLY A 633 -0.24 11.23 -10.12
N ALA A 634 1.08 11.34 -10.30
CA ALA A 634 1.67 11.65 -11.61
C ALA A 634 1.57 10.47 -12.58
N LEU A 635 1.81 9.24 -12.11
CA LEU A 635 1.85 8.06 -12.98
C LEU A 635 0.47 7.71 -13.55
N ALA A 636 -0.58 7.74 -12.74
CA ALA A 636 -1.94 7.49 -13.26
C ALA A 636 -2.48 8.66 -14.10
N SER A 637 -1.76 9.78 -14.17
CA SER A 637 -2.09 10.93 -15.01
C SER A 637 -1.46 10.88 -16.41
N PHE A 638 -0.77 9.80 -16.79
CA PHE A 638 -0.12 9.64 -18.10
C PHE A 638 -1.01 10.01 -19.30
N PRO A 639 -2.30 9.61 -19.38
CA PRO A 639 -3.13 9.97 -20.52
C PRO A 639 -3.43 11.47 -20.64
N TYR A 640 -3.32 12.20 -19.53
CA TYR A 640 -3.65 13.63 -19.47
C TYR A 640 -2.41 14.51 -19.70
N THR A 641 -1.28 14.12 -19.12
CA THR A 641 -0.04 14.91 -19.04
C THR A 641 1.19 14.04 -19.31
N PRO A 642 1.32 13.42 -20.50
CA PRO A 642 2.32 12.37 -20.74
C PRO A 642 3.76 12.86 -20.58
N GLU A 643 4.07 14.09 -20.99
CA GLU A 643 5.40 14.68 -20.83
C GLU A 643 5.76 14.88 -19.34
N GLN A 644 4.84 15.45 -18.56
CA GLN A 644 5.02 15.70 -17.13
C GLN A 644 5.05 14.40 -16.32
N SER A 645 4.21 13.43 -16.66
CA SER A 645 4.16 12.12 -16.03
C SER A 645 5.41 11.30 -16.35
N MET A 646 5.95 11.39 -17.56
CA MET A 646 7.23 10.76 -17.93
C MET A 646 8.41 11.41 -17.19
N ALA A 647 8.42 12.74 -17.06
CA ALA A 647 9.43 13.45 -16.26
C ALA A 647 9.39 13.00 -14.79
N ALA A 648 8.18 12.86 -14.23
CA ALA A 648 7.97 12.33 -12.88
C ALA A 648 8.48 10.89 -12.73
N LEU A 649 8.11 10.00 -13.64
CA LEU A 649 8.59 8.61 -13.66
C LEU A 649 10.12 8.57 -13.62
N LYS A 650 10.78 9.28 -14.54
CA LYS A 650 12.24 9.29 -14.65
C LYS A 650 12.88 9.81 -13.37
N ASN A 651 12.39 10.90 -12.80
CA ASN A 651 12.94 11.47 -11.59
C ASN A 651 12.72 10.54 -10.38
N MET A 652 11.49 10.08 -10.16
CA MET A 652 11.14 9.15 -9.08
C MET A 652 11.97 7.87 -9.15
N TYR A 653 12.16 7.31 -10.35
CA TYR A 653 12.94 6.09 -10.52
C TYR A 653 14.45 6.33 -10.43
N ARG A 654 15.01 7.32 -11.14
CA ARG A 654 16.48 7.50 -11.25
C ARG A 654 17.10 8.26 -10.08
N ASN A 655 16.36 9.19 -9.47
CA ASN A 655 16.90 10.06 -8.42
C ASN A 655 16.38 9.67 -7.03
N HIS A 656 15.16 9.13 -6.93
CA HIS A 656 14.56 8.73 -5.66
C HIS A 656 14.38 7.22 -5.51
N GLY A 657 14.74 6.43 -6.52
CA GLY A 657 14.44 5.00 -6.56
C GLY A 657 15.13 4.17 -5.48
N LYS A 658 16.28 4.61 -4.93
CA LYS A 658 16.94 3.95 -3.79
C LYS A 658 15.98 3.72 -2.62
N HIS A 659 15.03 4.63 -2.44
CA HIS A 659 14.07 4.59 -1.34
C HIS A 659 12.64 4.36 -1.82
N LEU A 660 12.29 4.85 -3.00
CA LEU A 660 10.91 4.90 -3.51
C LEU A 660 10.55 3.72 -4.42
N TRP A 661 11.53 3.08 -5.07
CA TRP A 661 11.29 1.91 -5.93
C TRP A 661 11.42 0.62 -5.11
N GLY A 662 10.52 -0.34 -5.35
CA GLY A 662 10.49 -1.62 -4.65
C GLY A 662 9.77 -2.72 -5.41
N GLU A 663 9.46 -3.79 -4.69
CA GLU A 663 9.08 -5.10 -5.23
C GLU A 663 7.84 -5.07 -6.14
N TYR A 664 6.88 -4.20 -5.81
CA TYR A 664 5.63 -4.01 -6.54
C TYR A 664 5.56 -2.67 -7.25
N GLY A 665 6.70 -2.10 -7.64
CA GLY A 665 6.80 -0.79 -8.30
C GLY A 665 7.17 0.29 -7.30
N PHE A 666 6.65 1.50 -7.48
CA PHE A 666 6.88 2.56 -6.49
C PHE A 666 6.11 2.28 -5.19
N ARG A 667 6.72 2.59 -4.05
CA ARG A 667 6.07 2.61 -2.73
C ARG A 667 4.98 3.67 -2.71
N ASP A 668 4.03 3.50 -1.79
CA ASP A 668 2.77 4.25 -1.80
C ASP A 668 2.94 5.78 -1.75
N ALA A 669 3.85 6.25 -0.89
CA ALA A 669 4.12 7.67 -0.72
C ALA A 669 5.50 7.97 -0.13
N VAL A 670 5.93 9.22 -0.28
CA VAL A 670 7.19 9.76 0.25
C VAL A 670 6.99 11.19 0.73
N ASN A 671 7.65 11.56 1.82
CA ASN A 671 7.72 12.93 2.31
C ASN A 671 9.19 13.27 2.58
N LEU A 672 9.78 14.10 1.73
CA LEU A 672 11.21 14.42 1.80
C LEU A 672 11.54 15.46 2.88
N ASP A 673 10.57 16.24 3.34
CA ASP A 673 10.75 17.19 4.44
C ASP A 673 10.94 16.48 5.77
N GLU A 674 10.14 15.43 5.97
CA GLU A 674 10.16 14.55 7.13
C GLU A 674 11.08 13.35 6.98
N ASN A 675 11.74 13.21 5.82
CA ASN A 675 12.62 12.09 5.48
C ASN A 675 11.93 10.73 5.74
N TRP A 676 10.73 10.59 5.17
CA TRP A 676 9.86 9.44 5.34
C TRP A 676 9.46 8.84 3.99
N CYS A 677 9.32 7.52 3.94
CA CYS A 677 8.82 6.78 2.79
C CYS A 677 7.97 5.60 3.28
N ALA A 678 6.85 5.33 2.59
CA ALA A 678 5.90 4.30 2.97
C ALA A 678 6.52 2.90 2.91
N LYS A 679 6.28 2.07 3.93
CA LYS A 679 6.65 0.64 3.89
C LYS A 679 5.72 -0.21 3.03
N ILE A 680 4.54 0.31 2.68
CA ILE A 680 3.50 -0.40 1.96
C ILE A 680 3.47 -0.10 0.47
N PHE A 681 2.85 -1.03 -0.25
CA PHE A 681 2.26 -0.84 -1.57
C PHE A 681 0.74 -0.93 -1.41
N MET A 682 0.00 0.00 -2.03
CA MET A 682 -1.44 0.11 -1.84
C MET A 682 -2.20 -0.40 -3.08
N GLY A 683 -3.18 -1.25 -2.86
CA GLY A 683 -3.99 -1.86 -3.93
C GLY A 683 -4.80 -0.83 -4.73
N LEU A 684 -5.12 0.32 -4.16
CA LEU A 684 -5.74 1.42 -4.90
C LEU A 684 -4.75 2.19 -5.78
N ASN A 685 -3.45 2.19 -5.45
CA ASN A 685 -2.47 3.09 -6.05
C ASN A 685 -1.52 2.42 -7.07
N GLN A 686 -1.34 1.10 -7.05
CA GLN A 686 -0.48 0.42 -8.04
C GLN A 686 -1.16 0.23 -9.41
N ALA A 687 -2.39 -0.27 -9.45
CA ALA A 687 -3.11 -0.59 -10.69
C ALA A 687 -3.38 0.64 -11.57
N PRO A 688 -3.72 1.82 -11.02
CA PRO A 688 -3.82 3.03 -11.82
C PRO A 688 -2.55 3.33 -12.61
N ALA A 689 -1.36 3.09 -12.04
CA ALA A 689 -0.11 3.24 -12.79
C ALA A 689 -0.06 2.27 -13.99
N THR A 690 -0.35 0.98 -13.80
CA THR A 690 -0.38 0.01 -14.91
C THR A 690 -1.41 0.37 -16.00
N VAL A 691 -2.63 0.67 -15.57
CA VAL A 691 -3.80 0.80 -16.46
C VAL A 691 -3.83 2.15 -17.18
N MET A 692 -3.52 3.24 -16.49
CA MET A 692 -3.52 4.56 -17.12
C MET A 692 -2.31 4.75 -18.03
N ILE A 693 -1.15 4.15 -17.72
CA ILE A 693 -0.06 4.03 -18.71
C ILE A 693 -0.56 3.27 -19.95
N GLU A 694 -1.30 2.18 -19.77
CA GLU A 694 -1.82 1.42 -20.92
C GLU A 694 -2.83 2.22 -21.74
N ASN A 695 -3.72 2.96 -21.08
CA ASN A 695 -4.66 3.83 -21.77
C ASN A 695 -3.94 4.94 -22.55
N TYR A 696 -2.86 5.48 -22.02
CA TYR A 696 -1.99 6.41 -22.76
C TYR A 696 -1.32 5.74 -23.97
N ARG A 697 -0.74 4.54 -23.80
CA ARG A 697 0.02 3.87 -24.86
C ARG A 697 -0.87 3.35 -25.99
N SER A 698 -2.03 2.79 -25.67
CA SER A 698 -2.86 2.08 -26.65
C SER A 698 -4.37 2.34 -26.51
N GLY A 699 -4.82 2.94 -25.40
CA GLY A 699 -6.25 3.06 -25.09
C GLY A 699 -6.94 1.73 -24.80
N LEU A 700 -6.20 0.66 -24.46
CA LEU A 700 -6.72 -0.71 -24.36
C LEU A 700 -7.96 -0.82 -23.47
N ILE A 701 -7.84 -0.39 -22.21
CA ILE A 701 -8.89 -0.59 -21.21
C ILE A 701 -10.10 0.30 -21.51
N TRP A 702 -9.86 1.54 -21.98
CA TRP A 702 -10.90 2.41 -22.52
C TRP A 702 -11.67 1.76 -23.66
N LYS A 703 -10.98 1.24 -24.68
CA LYS A 703 -11.61 0.56 -25.81
C LYS A 703 -12.45 -0.63 -25.35
N LEU A 704 -11.93 -1.46 -24.45
CA LEU A 704 -12.64 -2.62 -23.94
C LEU A 704 -13.89 -2.24 -23.15
N PHE A 705 -13.77 -1.34 -22.17
CA PHE A 705 -14.92 -0.92 -21.37
C PHE A 705 -16.00 -0.24 -22.23
N MET A 706 -15.60 0.60 -23.19
CA MET A 706 -16.52 1.33 -24.06
C MET A 706 -17.14 0.47 -25.19
N GLN A 707 -16.69 -0.77 -25.40
CA GLN A 707 -17.37 -1.74 -26.28
C GLN A 707 -18.64 -2.32 -25.66
N ASN A 708 -18.85 -2.13 -24.36
CA ASN A 708 -19.95 -2.73 -23.63
C ASN A 708 -21.29 -2.06 -23.97
N GLU A 709 -22.25 -2.83 -24.48
CA GLU A 709 -23.54 -2.29 -24.94
C GLU A 709 -24.34 -1.59 -23.82
N ASP A 710 -24.33 -2.15 -22.60
CA ASP A 710 -25.04 -1.56 -21.46
C ASP A 710 -24.50 -0.15 -21.15
N ILE A 711 -23.17 0.01 -21.19
CA ILE A 711 -22.49 1.29 -20.97
C ILE A 711 -22.88 2.28 -22.06
N LEU A 712 -22.81 1.89 -23.34
CA LEU A 712 -23.20 2.75 -24.46
C LEU A 712 -24.66 3.17 -24.37
N GLN A 713 -25.57 2.30 -23.94
CA GLN A 713 -26.97 2.66 -23.70
C GLN A 713 -27.12 3.60 -22.51
N GLY A 714 -26.38 3.39 -21.43
CA GLY A 714 -26.34 4.29 -20.27
C GLY A 714 -25.92 5.71 -20.66
N LEU A 715 -24.88 5.86 -21.47
CA LEU A 715 -24.40 7.15 -21.96
C LEU A 715 -25.42 7.83 -22.88
N LYS A 716 -26.09 7.09 -23.77
CA LYS A 716 -27.20 7.63 -24.57
C LYS A 716 -28.37 8.12 -23.70
N LYS A 717 -28.67 7.43 -22.58
CA LYS A 717 -29.69 7.89 -21.62
C LYS A 717 -29.23 9.19 -20.94
N LEU A 718 -27.95 9.29 -20.57
CA LEU A 718 -27.36 10.50 -19.99
C LEU A 718 -27.40 11.70 -20.95
N GLU A 719 -27.05 11.50 -22.21
CA GLU A 719 -27.14 12.54 -23.25
C GLU A 719 -28.58 13.03 -23.43
N LYS A 720 -29.56 12.14 -23.38
CA LYS A 720 -30.99 12.53 -23.44
C LYS A 720 -31.43 13.29 -22.20
N ALA A 721 -30.94 12.94 -21.02
CA ALA A 721 -31.29 13.60 -19.77
C ALA A 721 -30.71 15.02 -19.64
N ARG A 722 -29.81 15.41 -20.54
CA ARG A 722 -29.30 16.79 -20.67
C ARG A 722 -30.32 17.74 -21.30
N GLN A 723 -31.20 17.23 -22.17
CA GLN A 723 -32.26 17.99 -22.84
C GLN A 723 -33.43 18.21 -21.89
#